data_AF-F7SZ08-F1
#
_entry.id   AF-F7SZ08-F1
#
_cell.length_a   1.000
_cell.length_b   1.000
_cell.length_c   1.000
_cell.angle_alpha   90.00
_cell.angle_beta   90.00
_cell.angle_gamma   90.00
#
_symmetry.space_group_name_H-M   'P 1'
#
loop_
_entity.id
_entity.type
_entity.pdbx_description
1 polymer ?
#
loop_
_entity_poly.entity_id
_entity_poly.type
_entity_poly.pdbx_seq_one_letter_code
_entity_poly.pdbx_strand_id
1 'polypeptide(L)'
;MVRIVAGLLGCLRYGAICLSAIDGLGQFQLVWAAIGTVLSLLVMFGLFTPFAVFFLMGGANLLADNFLGASTLGTMVFSIVLLLCLLAPAGRTLSVDRWLIKRDIPLLATLVSWQLSISGACSNNRLLWAKFVSLLAYFCVCLYSITWHLNDEAWTSGMVLAWVMLSPMAVPALAGTGWAMYEWSPWLYVNLTRLICVGMFAWYVLVLPGLFMGKWLRTYAIYWGLCFFLVSTFGLSLSYLGLYELLFWFALFGAGGVTGARPGAIAVLFDDRCNLCDRTVRSLAWLDIFGRCEFLPIRRNLDFAHHHGVSLEQGLTDLIGIDTDASEARRHAGYELYLLLSRRLLILWMFYPLLLLGKWTGLGPRAYRWVADRRTRLFGVCEISSLPDRYSRLGRDVHLDVDVGEASRQFRGDAFPLGVSLAVLLMAASFLVRLPVKGEHSVDGPLASASRSLFGAAPLGFGIGKINVFNAEDLSLFSYGMAVLEKEDIERSREGEASIADDVIYDLNDAERYSIIAQRRRMARMNLGCDREGWEQIAPVLAAARRRDDFLSGDMMTVSIIKYPWPSPTSLRTYERVRPDAGATLCTVDIDVETGALRKFQFEQAGVDRQLVQLGYELPLASDMAEGAILYPFLSDGIFLRILAAAHSKLNSDNALRAAIVEAGADTRGRFALDHLVLIYRLSNRWPKLLKERLVVPSEQVCESGLALVRALVAVPRGVPDDLHAHLVQYEAAASAAWHSNNMAECTSVVLKARGLWWKRMTAFAS
;
A
#
# COMPACT_ATOMS: atom_id res chain seq x y z
N MET A 1 -23.00 -1.69 -8.66
CA MET A 1 -21.75 -2.48 -8.79
C MET A 1 -20.67 -2.01 -7.83
N VAL A 2 -20.19 -0.75 -7.91
CA VAL A 2 -19.09 -0.25 -7.05
C VAL A 2 -19.29 -0.60 -5.57
N ARG A 3 -20.48 -0.32 -5.01
CA ARG A 3 -20.91 -0.73 -3.66
C ARG A 3 -20.64 -2.23 -3.35
N ILE A 4 -21.03 -3.12 -4.26
CA ILE A 4 -20.92 -4.57 -4.08
C ILE A 4 -19.45 -4.98 -4.05
N VAL A 5 -18.65 -4.48 -5.00
CA VAL A 5 -17.22 -4.78 -5.07
C VAL A 5 -16.49 -4.21 -3.86
N ALA A 6 -16.80 -2.98 -3.44
CA ALA A 6 -16.23 -2.38 -2.23
C ALA A 6 -16.56 -3.21 -0.98
N GLY A 7 -17.83 -3.63 -0.81
CA GLY A 7 -18.23 -4.49 0.30
C GLY A 7 -17.58 -5.88 0.25
N LEU A 8 -17.41 -6.47 -0.94
CA LEU A 8 -16.70 -7.73 -1.12
C LEU A 8 -15.22 -7.62 -0.73
N LEU A 9 -14.51 -6.63 -1.26
CA LEU A 9 -13.10 -6.39 -0.94
C LEU A 9 -12.90 -6.10 0.56
N GLY A 10 -13.77 -5.28 1.15
CA GLY A 10 -13.78 -5.03 2.59
C GLY A 10 -14.05 -6.30 3.40
N CYS A 11 -14.98 -7.15 2.95
CA CYS A 11 -15.29 -8.42 3.61
C CYS A 11 -14.12 -9.41 3.52
N LEU A 12 -13.46 -9.52 2.37
CA LEU A 12 -12.29 -10.38 2.21
C LEU A 12 -11.16 -9.93 3.14
N ARG A 13 -10.89 -8.62 3.18
CA ARG A 13 -9.86 -8.04 4.02
C ARG A 13 -10.14 -8.21 5.52
N TYR A 14 -11.27 -7.67 6.01
CA TYR A 14 -11.60 -7.76 7.44
C TYR A 14 -11.92 -9.20 7.85
N GLY A 15 -12.45 -10.02 6.95
CA GLY A 15 -12.69 -11.44 7.19
C GLY A 15 -11.40 -12.20 7.42
N ALA A 16 -10.36 -11.96 6.63
CA ALA A 16 -9.04 -12.54 6.84
C ALA A 16 -8.44 -12.15 8.21
N ILE A 17 -8.54 -10.86 8.59
CA ILE A 17 -8.10 -10.38 9.92
C ILE A 17 -8.96 -11.00 11.05
N CYS A 18 -10.26 -11.18 10.82
CA CYS A 18 -11.16 -11.77 11.79
C CYS A 18 -10.84 -13.25 12.02
N LEU A 19 -10.60 -14.01 10.94
CA LEU A 19 -10.21 -15.42 11.02
C LEU A 19 -8.88 -15.57 11.75
N SER A 20 -7.87 -14.77 11.41
CA SER A 20 -6.61 -14.83 12.15
C SER A 20 -6.72 -14.39 13.61
N ALA A 21 -7.71 -13.53 13.91
CA ALA A 21 -7.94 -13.11 15.28
C ALA A 21 -8.54 -14.20 16.17
N ILE A 22 -9.23 -15.18 15.59
CA ILE A 22 -9.77 -16.33 16.32
C ILE A 22 -8.63 -17.19 16.88
N ASP A 23 -7.52 -17.30 16.15
CA ASP A 23 -6.44 -18.24 16.43
C ASP A 23 -5.37 -17.71 17.40
N GLY A 24 -5.34 -16.40 17.69
CA GLY A 24 -4.28 -15.87 18.56
C GLY A 24 -4.27 -14.36 18.83
N LEU A 25 -5.24 -13.59 18.35
CA LEU A 25 -5.33 -12.16 18.67
C LEU A 25 -6.22 -11.93 19.88
N GLY A 26 -6.01 -10.81 20.57
CA GLY A 26 -6.82 -10.45 21.74
C GLY A 26 -8.30 -10.31 21.36
N GLN A 27 -9.22 -10.65 22.28
CA GLN A 27 -10.67 -10.56 22.02
C GLN A 27 -11.12 -9.20 21.47
N PHE A 28 -10.41 -8.13 21.85
CA PHE A 28 -10.66 -6.80 21.35
C PHE A 28 -10.42 -6.66 19.84
N GLN A 29 -9.34 -7.23 19.29
CA GLN A 29 -9.04 -7.21 17.86
C GLN A 29 -10.08 -8.04 17.09
N LEU A 30 -10.46 -9.21 17.62
CA LEU A 30 -11.52 -10.05 17.05
C LEU A 30 -12.84 -9.29 16.91
N VAL A 31 -13.28 -8.57 17.95
CA VAL A 31 -14.54 -7.80 17.92
C VAL A 31 -14.53 -6.75 16.82
N TRP A 32 -13.46 -5.97 16.69
CA TRP A 32 -13.37 -4.93 15.66
C TRP A 32 -13.28 -5.49 14.25
N ALA A 33 -12.52 -6.58 14.05
CA ALA A 33 -12.45 -7.27 12.76
C ALA A 33 -13.80 -7.88 12.37
N ALA A 34 -14.53 -8.47 13.32
CA ALA A 34 -15.87 -8.99 13.11
C ALA A 34 -16.86 -7.87 12.74
N ILE A 35 -16.83 -6.73 13.45
CA ILE A 35 -17.66 -5.56 13.12
C ILE A 35 -17.35 -5.06 11.70
N GLY A 36 -16.07 -4.91 11.34
CA GLY A 36 -15.65 -4.50 9.99
C GLY A 36 -16.13 -5.48 8.90
N THR A 37 -16.07 -6.78 9.17
CA THR A 37 -16.55 -7.84 8.27
C THR A 37 -18.06 -7.77 8.08
N VAL A 38 -18.82 -7.68 9.18
CA VAL A 38 -20.29 -7.58 9.14
C VAL A 38 -20.72 -6.32 8.40
N LEU A 39 -20.14 -5.17 8.72
CA LEU A 39 -20.43 -3.91 8.00
C LEU A 39 -20.10 -4.03 6.52
N SER A 40 -19.00 -4.69 6.14
CA SER A 40 -18.65 -4.92 4.74
C SER A 40 -19.65 -5.83 4.01
N LEU A 41 -20.16 -6.88 4.67
CA LEU A 41 -21.23 -7.73 4.15
C LEU A 41 -22.54 -6.95 3.98
N LEU A 42 -22.91 -6.11 4.95
CA LEU A 42 -24.06 -5.22 4.85
C LEU A 42 -23.92 -4.25 3.68
N VAL A 43 -22.72 -3.68 3.48
CA VAL A 43 -22.39 -2.87 2.31
C VAL A 43 -22.42 -3.70 1.03
N MET A 44 -22.04 -4.98 1.02
CA MET A 44 -22.04 -5.84 -0.17
C MET A 44 -23.45 -6.24 -0.61
N PHE A 45 -24.30 -6.68 0.32
CA PHE A 45 -25.68 -7.08 0.03
C PHE A 45 -26.64 -5.90 -0.08
N GLY A 46 -26.32 -4.79 0.58
CA GLY A 46 -27.07 -3.55 0.52
C GLY A 46 -28.25 -3.63 1.48
N LEU A 47 -27.93 -3.95 2.72
CA LEU A 47 -28.84 -3.97 3.84
C LEU A 47 -28.42 -2.83 4.78
N PHE A 48 -29.36 -1.94 5.07
CA PHE A 48 -29.08 -0.70 5.79
C PHE A 48 -27.97 0.14 5.16
N THR A 49 -27.97 0.23 3.82
CA THR A 49 -26.81 0.68 3.04
C THR A 49 -26.23 2.02 3.50
N PRO A 50 -27.01 3.11 3.68
CA PRO A 50 -26.45 4.41 4.09
C PRO A 50 -25.71 4.35 5.43
N PHE A 51 -26.29 3.64 6.41
CA PHE A 51 -25.67 3.49 7.73
C PHE A 51 -24.46 2.57 7.68
N ALA A 52 -24.56 1.43 7.02
CA ALA A 52 -23.44 0.50 6.87
C ALA A 52 -22.25 1.18 6.20
N VAL A 53 -22.48 1.94 5.12
CA VAL A 53 -21.45 2.74 4.44
C VAL A 53 -20.88 3.81 5.36
N PHE A 54 -21.72 4.58 6.07
CA PHE A 54 -21.27 5.66 6.96
C PHE A 54 -20.38 5.13 8.10
N PHE A 55 -20.84 4.09 8.80
CA PHE A 55 -20.10 3.50 9.91
C PHE A 55 -18.83 2.77 9.44
N LEU A 56 -18.87 2.08 8.31
CA LEU A 56 -17.68 1.46 7.75
C LEU A 56 -16.66 2.50 7.28
N MET A 57 -17.12 3.58 6.62
CA MET A 57 -16.27 4.67 6.12
C MET A 57 -15.53 5.37 7.26
N GLY A 58 -16.26 5.82 8.29
CA GLY A 58 -15.67 6.53 9.43
C GLY A 58 -14.95 5.59 10.39
N GLY A 59 -15.51 4.41 10.63
CA GLY A 59 -15.02 3.43 11.60
C GLY A 59 -13.77 2.69 11.13
N ALA A 60 -13.61 2.41 9.83
CA ALA A 60 -12.42 1.74 9.29
C ALA A 60 -11.14 2.47 9.71
N ASN A 61 -10.95 3.71 9.27
CA ASN A 61 -9.71 4.44 9.51
C ASN A 61 -9.58 5.04 10.92
N LEU A 62 -10.68 5.36 11.61
CA LEU A 62 -10.59 6.00 12.94
C LEU A 62 -10.47 4.99 14.07
N LEU A 63 -11.18 3.86 13.98
CA LEU A 63 -11.31 2.90 15.07
C LEU A 63 -10.70 1.56 14.69
N ALA A 64 -11.31 0.85 13.74
CA ALA A 64 -10.96 -0.54 13.45
C ALA A 64 -9.49 -0.69 13.05
N ASP A 65 -9.05 0.01 12.01
CA ASP A 65 -7.67 -0.13 11.51
C ASP A 65 -6.63 0.43 12.48
N ASN A 66 -6.96 1.47 13.28
CA ASN A 66 -6.04 1.98 14.30
C ASN A 66 -5.88 0.97 15.45
N PHE A 67 -6.97 0.34 15.90
CA PHE A 67 -6.92 -0.68 16.94
C PHE A 67 -6.33 -2.01 16.47
N LEU A 68 -6.50 -2.32 15.18
CA LEU A 68 -5.91 -3.50 14.55
C LEU A 68 -4.44 -3.28 14.13
N GLY A 69 -3.93 -2.04 14.20
CA GLY A 69 -2.61 -1.70 13.66
C GLY A 69 -2.51 -1.87 12.15
N ALA A 70 -3.65 -1.82 11.44
CA ALA A 70 -3.80 -2.10 10.01
C ALA A 70 -4.15 -0.85 9.19
N SER A 71 -3.93 0.35 9.72
CA SER A 71 -4.22 1.63 9.07
C SER A 71 -3.25 1.89 7.92
N THR A 72 -3.78 2.00 6.70
CA THR A 72 -2.97 1.99 5.47
C THR A 72 -3.47 3.00 4.46
N LEU A 73 -2.69 3.24 3.41
CA LEU A 73 -3.22 3.99 2.27
C LEU A 73 -4.44 3.29 1.64
N GLY A 74 -4.44 1.95 1.62
CA GLY A 74 -5.56 1.17 1.08
C GLY A 74 -6.87 1.45 1.81
N THR A 75 -6.83 1.59 3.14
CA THR A 75 -8.01 1.89 3.96
C THR A 75 -8.50 3.31 3.78
N MET A 76 -7.59 4.26 3.56
CA MET A 76 -7.95 5.64 3.21
C MET A 76 -8.69 5.69 1.86
N VAL A 77 -8.15 5.03 0.83
CA VAL A 77 -8.81 4.95 -0.49
C VAL A 77 -10.14 4.19 -0.40
N PHE A 78 -10.21 3.13 0.41
CA PHE A 78 -11.47 2.42 0.68
C PHE A 78 -12.53 3.36 1.29
N SER A 79 -12.19 4.18 2.29
CA SER A 79 -13.11 5.19 2.82
C SER A 79 -13.50 6.24 1.79
N ILE A 80 -12.61 6.62 0.85
CA ILE A 80 -12.96 7.53 -0.26
C ILE A 80 -13.97 6.86 -1.22
N VAL A 81 -13.84 5.57 -1.50
CA VAL A 81 -14.83 4.80 -2.28
C VAL A 81 -16.18 4.72 -1.55
N LEU A 82 -16.16 4.54 -0.23
CA LEU A 82 -17.37 4.54 0.59
C LEU A 82 -18.01 5.93 0.67
N LEU A 83 -17.22 7.00 0.76
CA LEU A 83 -17.69 8.39 0.67
C LEU A 83 -18.44 8.63 -0.64
N LEU A 84 -17.90 8.13 -1.76
CA LEU A 84 -18.57 8.17 -3.05
C LEU A 84 -19.92 7.42 -3.00
N CYS A 85 -19.97 6.24 -2.38
CA CYS A 85 -21.21 5.45 -2.23
C CYS A 85 -22.23 6.09 -1.27
N LEU A 86 -21.77 6.86 -0.29
CA LEU A 86 -22.63 7.59 0.64
C LEU A 86 -23.27 8.80 -0.04
N LEU A 87 -22.46 9.56 -0.79
CA LEU A 87 -22.90 10.75 -1.51
C LEU A 87 -23.69 10.40 -2.78
N ALA A 88 -23.37 9.31 -3.48
CA ALA A 88 -24.16 8.79 -4.60
C ALA A 88 -25.04 7.64 -4.09
N PRO A 89 -26.35 7.86 -3.84
CA PRO A 89 -27.18 7.10 -2.92
C PRO A 89 -27.23 5.60 -3.28
N ALA A 90 -26.27 4.85 -2.75
CA ALA A 90 -26.08 3.45 -3.05
C ALA A 90 -27.16 2.61 -2.35
N GLY A 91 -27.48 1.44 -2.91
CA GLY A 91 -28.49 0.54 -2.32
C GLY A 91 -29.93 0.78 -2.80
N ARG A 92 -30.16 1.62 -3.82
CA ARG A 92 -31.51 1.85 -4.39
C ARG A 92 -31.95 0.85 -5.47
N THR A 93 -31.01 0.12 -6.06
CA THR A 93 -31.25 -0.76 -7.22
C THR A 93 -31.06 -2.24 -6.87
N LEU A 94 -29.86 -2.77 -7.11
CA LEU A 94 -29.47 -4.14 -6.79
C LEU A 94 -29.09 -4.21 -5.31
N SER A 95 -30.05 -4.41 -4.41
CA SER A 95 -29.84 -4.45 -2.95
C SER A 95 -30.96 -5.18 -2.22
N VAL A 96 -30.66 -5.67 -1.01
CA VAL A 96 -31.66 -6.20 -0.07
C VAL A 96 -32.63 -5.11 0.36
N ASP A 97 -32.15 -3.88 0.59
CA ASP A 97 -32.97 -2.71 0.89
C ASP A 97 -34.10 -2.52 -0.14
N ARG A 98 -33.78 -2.58 -1.44
CA ARG A 98 -34.77 -2.45 -2.51
C ARG A 98 -35.72 -3.64 -2.58
N TRP A 99 -35.23 -4.84 -2.27
CA TRP A 99 -36.06 -6.04 -2.20
C TRP A 99 -37.06 -5.96 -1.04
N LEU A 100 -36.63 -5.52 0.14
CA LEU A 100 -37.48 -5.32 1.33
C LEU A 100 -38.60 -4.32 1.06
N ILE A 101 -38.29 -3.18 0.44
CA ILE A 101 -39.30 -2.18 0.04
C ILE A 101 -40.31 -2.79 -0.95
N LYS A 102 -39.87 -3.59 -1.93
CA LYS A 102 -40.76 -4.21 -2.92
C LYS A 102 -41.67 -5.28 -2.33
N ARG A 103 -41.27 -5.93 -1.23
CA ARG A 103 -42.05 -6.97 -0.54
C ARG A 103 -43.03 -6.40 0.48
N ASP A 104 -42.97 -5.09 0.73
CA ASP A 104 -43.87 -4.36 1.62
C ASP A 104 -43.94 -4.95 3.05
N ILE A 105 -42.79 -5.35 3.60
CA ILE A 105 -42.69 -5.79 5.00
C ILE A 105 -42.75 -4.52 5.87
N PRO A 106 -43.85 -4.23 6.60
CA PRO A 106 -44.20 -2.86 6.98
C PRO A 106 -43.14 -2.15 7.84
N LEU A 107 -42.62 -2.83 8.89
CA LEU A 107 -41.64 -2.22 9.80
C LEU A 107 -40.26 -2.02 9.11
N LEU A 108 -39.78 -3.05 8.42
CA LEU A 108 -38.48 -3.01 7.73
C LEU A 108 -38.52 -2.07 6.51
N ALA A 109 -39.58 -2.12 5.71
CA ALA A 109 -39.75 -1.24 4.55
C ALA A 109 -39.82 0.23 4.98
N THR A 110 -40.49 0.54 6.09
CA THR A 110 -40.54 1.91 6.64
C THR A 110 -39.15 2.38 7.08
N LEU A 111 -38.43 1.56 7.85
CA LEU A 111 -37.09 1.90 8.34
C LEU A 111 -36.08 2.03 7.18
N VAL A 112 -36.14 1.12 6.20
CA VAL A 112 -35.30 1.14 4.99
C VAL A 112 -35.65 2.34 4.08
N SER A 113 -36.92 2.70 3.98
CA SER A 113 -37.34 3.88 3.20
C SER A 113 -36.89 5.17 3.88
N TRP A 114 -36.99 5.23 5.20
CA TRP A 114 -36.51 6.37 5.99
C TRP A 114 -35.00 6.58 5.82
N GLN A 115 -34.15 5.55 5.98
CA GLN A 115 -32.70 5.72 5.76
C GLN A 115 -32.36 6.13 4.32
N LEU A 116 -33.07 5.60 3.31
CA LEU A 116 -32.81 5.94 1.91
C LEU A 116 -33.28 7.37 1.59
N SER A 117 -34.21 7.90 2.39
CA SER A 117 -34.64 9.30 2.35
C SER A 117 -33.58 10.24 2.91
N ILE A 118 -32.83 9.83 3.95
CA ILE A 118 -31.67 10.58 4.48
C ILE A 118 -30.64 10.76 3.37
N SER A 119 -30.38 9.70 2.61
CA SER A 119 -29.48 9.82 1.48
C SER A 119 -30.07 10.75 0.42
N GLY A 120 -31.37 10.88 0.19
CA GLY A 120 -31.94 11.77 -0.85
C GLY A 120 -31.92 11.18 -2.27
N ALA A 121 -32.48 11.89 -3.25
CA ALA A 121 -32.67 11.38 -4.62
C ALA A 121 -31.38 11.21 -5.43
N CYS A 122 -31.35 10.26 -6.36
CA CYS A 122 -30.23 10.09 -7.30
C CYS A 122 -30.44 11.01 -8.50
N SER A 123 -29.60 12.02 -8.66
CA SER A 123 -29.59 12.89 -9.84
C SER A 123 -28.20 12.91 -10.50
N ASN A 124 -28.13 13.29 -11.78
CA ASN A 124 -26.85 13.39 -12.50
C ASN A 124 -25.92 14.43 -11.84
N ASN A 125 -26.46 15.58 -11.46
CA ASN A 125 -25.71 16.63 -10.75
C ASN A 125 -25.13 16.12 -9.45
N ARG A 126 -25.93 15.36 -8.70
CA ARG A 126 -25.48 14.77 -7.45
C ARG A 126 -24.40 13.72 -7.66
N LEU A 127 -24.50 12.89 -8.69
CA LEU A 127 -23.45 11.92 -9.00
C LEU A 127 -22.14 12.62 -9.37
N LEU A 128 -22.21 13.69 -10.17
CA LEU A 128 -21.05 14.53 -10.51
C LEU A 128 -20.46 15.17 -9.25
N TRP A 129 -21.30 15.69 -8.36
CA TRP A 129 -20.88 16.27 -7.09
C TRP A 129 -20.21 15.24 -6.17
N ALA A 130 -20.80 14.05 -6.02
CA ALA A 130 -20.23 12.95 -5.24
C ALA A 130 -18.84 12.54 -5.76
N LYS A 131 -18.68 12.46 -7.09
CA LYS A 131 -17.39 12.22 -7.75
C LYS A 131 -16.38 13.33 -7.44
N PHE A 132 -16.81 14.58 -7.55
CA PHE A 132 -15.95 15.73 -7.25
C PHE A 132 -15.48 15.74 -5.79
N VAL A 133 -16.39 15.59 -4.83
CA VAL A 133 -16.05 15.58 -3.39
C VAL A 133 -15.11 14.43 -3.04
N SER A 134 -15.35 13.24 -3.59
CA SER A 134 -14.49 12.07 -3.34
C SER A 134 -13.11 12.25 -4.01
N LEU A 135 -13.07 12.82 -5.21
CA LEU A 135 -11.81 13.15 -5.89
C LEU A 135 -11.04 14.26 -5.16
N LEU A 136 -11.73 15.22 -4.52
CA LEU A 136 -11.09 16.22 -3.68
C LEU A 136 -10.40 15.59 -2.47
N ALA A 137 -11.06 14.63 -1.81
CA ALA A 137 -10.45 13.89 -0.69
C ALA A 137 -9.17 13.14 -1.16
N TYR A 138 -9.25 12.47 -2.32
CA TYR A 138 -8.09 11.81 -2.93
C TYR A 138 -6.99 12.82 -3.34
N PHE A 139 -7.37 13.99 -3.84
CA PHE A 139 -6.43 15.06 -4.20
C PHE A 139 -5.67 15.58 -2.98
N CYS A 140 -6.32 15.74 -1.82
CA CYS A 140 -5.63 16.08 -0.58
C CYS A 140 -4.56 15.05 -0.21
N VAL A 141 -4.87 13.76 -0.39
CA VAL A 141 -3.91 12.65 -0.22
C VAL A 141 -2.72 12.80 -1.17
N CYS A 142 -2.96 13.07 -2.47
CA CYS A 142 -1.90 13.31 -3.45
C CYS A 142 -1.03 14.52 -3.10
N LEU A 143 -1.65 15.63 -2.64
CA LEU A 143 -0.93 16.83 -2.23
C LEU A 143 -0.06 16.59 -0.99
N TYR A 144 -0.53 15.79 -0.04
CA TYR A 144 0.30 15.38 1.09
C TYR A 144 1.50 14.54 0.64
N SER A 145 1.25 13.53 -0.19
CA SER A 145 2.30 12.67 -0.73
C SER A 145 3.38 13.50 -1.46
N ILE A 146 3.01 14.36 -2.42
CA ILE A 146 4.01 15.16 -3.13
C ILE A 146 4.76 16.14 -2.22
N THR A 147 4.08 16.82 -1.30
CA THR A 147 4.76 17.75 -0.40
C THR A 147 5.74 17.02 0.52
N TRP A 148 5.41 15.81 0.96
CA TRP A 148 6.35 14.97 1.69
C TRP A 148 7.53 14.53 0.81
N HIS A 149 7.26 14.02 -0.40
CA HIS A 149 8.29 13.56 -1.33
C HIS A 149 9.25 14.66 -1.80
N LEU A 150 8.83 15.93 -1.81
CA LEU A 150 9.70 17.06 -2.08
C LEU A 150 10.77 17.28 -0.99
N ASN A 151 10.56 16.76 0.21
CA ASN A 151 11.56 16.77 1.28
C ASN A 151 12.43 15.51 1.32
N ASP A 152 12.22 14.56 0.40
CA ASP A 152 12.95 13.29 0.36
C ASP A 152 13.94 13.25 -0.82
N GLU A 153 15.21 12.99 -0.53
CA GLU A 153 16.28 12.90 -1.53
C GLU A 153 16.05 11.76 -2.54
N ALA A 154 15.48 10.63 -2.12
CA ALA A 154 15.20 9.49 -3.00
C ALA A 154 14.18 9.86 -4.10
N TRP A 155 13.19 10.65 -3.75
CA TRP A 155 12.14 11.12 -4.66
C TRP A 155 12.63 12.26 -5.54
N THR A 156 13.27 13.28 -4.96
CA THR A 156 13.77 14.45 -5.71
C THR A 156 14.88 14.09 -6.69
N SER A 157 15.69 13.07 -6.40
CA SER A 157 16.67 12.50 -7.33
C SER A 157 16.07 11.59 -8.42
N GLY A 158 14.80 11.19 -8.26
CA GLY A 158 14.08 10.23 -9.10
C GLY A 158 14.62 8.79 -9.02
N MET A 159 15.38 8.47 -7.96
CA MET A 159 15.98 7.14 -7.75
C MET A 159 15.01 6.16 -7.07
N VAL A 160 14.01 6.66 -6.35
CA VAL A 160 12.99 5.85 -5.66
C VAL A 160 12.40 4.76 -6.55
N LEU A 161 12.00 5.10 -7.77
CA LEU A 161 11.36 4.15 -8.67
C LEU A 161 12.36 3.12 -9.23
N ALA A 162 13.61 3.52 -9.45
CA ALA A 162 14.67 2.58 -9.82
C ALA A 162 14.85 1.52 -8.74
N TRP A 163 14.95 1.94 -7.48
CA TRP A 163 15.07 1.05 -6.33
C TRP A 163 13.86 0.13 -6.17
N VAL A 164 12.64 0.67 -6.21
CA VAL A 164 11.41 -0.12 -6.11
C VAL A 164 11.36 -1.19 -7.19
N MET A 165 11.65 -0.83 -8.44
CA MET A 165 11.59 -1.76 -9.58
C MET A 165 12.73 -2.82 -9.58
N LEU A 166 13.83 -2.57 -8.86
CA LEU A 166 14.91 -3.55 -8.67
C LEU A 166 14.69 -4.45 -7.44
N SER A 167 13.71 -4.13 -6.58
CA SER A 167 13.47 -4.92 -5.39
C SER A 167 12.58 -6.13 -5.67
N PRO A 168 13.05 -7.37 -5.42
CA PRO A 168 12.21 -8.56 -5.54
C PRO A 168 11.03 -8.52 -4.55
N MET A 169 11.20 -7.87 -3.40
CA MET A 169 10.12 -7.70 -2.43
C MET A 169 9.02 -6.75 -2.89
N ALA A 170 9.39 -5.64 -3.56
CA ALA A 170 8.41 -4.64 -3.95
C ALA A 170 7.67 -5.05 -5.24
N VAL A 171 8.40 -5.63 -6.21
CA VAL A 171 7.90 -5.97 -7.55
C VAL A 171 8.36 -7.38 -7.95
N PRO A 172 7.95 -8.45 -7.24
CA PRO A 172 8.49 -9.80 -7.43
C PRO A 172 8.38 -10.30 -8.88
N ALA A 173 7.26 -10.02 -9.54
CA ALA A 173 7.02 -10.46 -10.91
C ALA A 173 7.87 -9.73 -11.97
N LEU A 174 8.39 -8.52 -11.68
CA LEU A 174 9.13 -7.71 -12.66
C LEU A 174 10.56 -7.37 -12.23
N ALA A 175 10.98 -7.71 -11.01
CA ALA A 175 12.31 -7.37 -10.50
C ALA A 175 13.43 -7.92 -11.39
N GLY A 176 13.32 -9.17 -11.85
CA GLY A 176 14.27 -9.75 -12.81
C GLY A 176 14.35 -8.98 -14.13
N THR A 177 13.21 -8.52 -14.65
CA THR A 177 13.16 -7.65 -15.83
C THR A 177 13.80 -6.28 -15.55
N GLY A 178 13.55 -5.72 -14.36
CA GLY A 178 14.17 -4.47 -13.90
C GLY A 178 15.69 -4.58 -13.85
N TRP A 179 16.22 -5.67 -13.28
CA TRP A 179 17.64 -5.97 -13.25
C TRP A 179 18.22 -6.15 -14.64
N ALA A 180 17.58 -6.92 -15.51
CA ALA A 180 18.03 -7.10 -16.89
C ALA A 180 18.10 -5.77 -17.66
N MET A 181 17.11 -4.88 -17.47
CA MET A 181 17.12 -3.54 -18.07
C MET A 181 18.24 -2.66 -17.50
N TYR A 182 18.45 -2.71 -16.19
CA TYR A 182 19.50 -1.96 -15.50
C TYR A 182 20.90 -2.44 -15.93
N GLU A 183 21.15 -3.74 -15.99
CA GLU A 183 22.43 -4.30 -16.46
C GLU A 183 22.70 -3.94 -17.92
N TRP A 184 21.67 -4.03 -18.77
CA TRP A 184 21.76 -3.67 -20.18
C TRP A 184 22.20 -2.21 -20.35
N SER A 185 21.49 -1.28 -19.71
CA SER A 185 21.82 0.15 -19.75
C SER A 185 21.40 0.87 -18.45
N PRO A 186 22.32 1.03 -17.48
CA PRO A 186 22.03 1.74 -16.23
C PRO A 186 21.58 3.18 -16.48
N TRP A 187 22.20 3.83 -17.49
CA TRP A 187 21.86 5.18 -17.89
C TRP A 187 20.41 5.31 -18.36
N LEU A 188 19.97 4.43 -19.27
CA LEU A 188 18.62 4.50 -19.81
C LEU A 188 17.59 4.16 -18.73
N TYR A 189 17.86 3.13 -17.93
CA TYR A 189 17.00 2.70 -16.83
C TYR A 189 16.76 3.85 -15.84
N VAL A 190 17.83 4.44 -15.30
CA VAL A 190 17.75 5.51 -14.28
C VAL A 190 17.10 6.77 -14.85
N ASN A 191 17.38 7.15 -16.11
CA ASN A 191 16.76 8.34 -16.69
C ASN A 191 15.28 8.12 -17.04
N LEU A 192 14.90 6.90 -17.43
CA LEU A 192 13.49 6.55 -17.61
C LEU A 192 12.74 6.60 -16.27
N THR A 193 13.31 6.06 -15.19
CA THR A 193 12.66 6.14 -13.86
C THR A 193 12.52 7.57 -13.37
N ARG A 194 13.54 8.43 -13.60
CA ARG A 194 13.44 9.87 -13.31
C ARG A 194 12.31 10.55 -14.08
N LEU A 195 12.19 10.27 -15.39
CA LEU A 195 11.12 10.82 -16.21
C LEU A 195 9.74 10.39 -15.69
N ILE A 196 9.58 9.12 -15.30
CA ILE A 196 8.34 8.61 -14.69
C ILE A 196 8.07 9.30 -13.34
N CYS A 197 9.08 9.50 -12.49
CA CYS A 197 8.93 10.24 -11.23
C CYS A 197 8.44 11.68 -11.46
N VAL A 198 9.00 12.40 -12.43
CA VAL A 198 8.55 13.75 -12.80
C VAL A 198 7.11 13.73 -13.30
N GLY A 199 6.75 12.75 -14.14
CA GLY A 199 5.37 12.54 -14.56
C GLY A 199 4.44 12.30 -13.36
N MET A 200 4.86 11.47 -12.40
CA MET A 200 4.08 11.21 -11.18
C MET A 200 3.84 12.48 -10.36
N PHE A 201 4.87 13.32 -10.17
CA PHE A 201 4.73 14.61 -9.50
C PHE A 201 3.77 15.55 -10.22
N ALA A 202 3.91 15.67 -11.55
CA ALA A 202 2.97 16.45 -12.35
C ALA A 202 1.54 15.91 -12.20
N TRP A 203 1.37 14.60 -12.16
CA TRP A 203 0.07 13.96 -11.98
C TRP A 203 -0.55 14.25 -10.61
N TYR A 204 0.21 14.17 -9.51
CA TYR A 204 -0.31 14.49 -8.17
C TYR A 204 -0.90 15.90 -8.08
N VAL A 205 -0.25 16.89 -8.72
CA VAL A 205 -0.74 18.28 -8.76
C VAL A 205 -1.92 18.44 -9.72
N LEU A 206 -1.91 17.72 -10.84
CA LEU A 206 -2.90 17.86 -11.92
C LEU A 206 -4.12 16.96 -11.80
N VAL A 207 -4.17 15.98 -10.90
CA VAL A 207 -5.23 14.97 -10.86
C VAL A 207 -6.63 15.58 -10.70
N LEU A 208 -6.77 16.68 -9.97
CA LEU A 208 -8.01 17.45 -9.85
C LEU A 208 -8.09 18.63 -10.84
N PRO A 209 -7.18 19.62 -10.83
CA PRO A 209 -7.32 20.79 -11.71
C PRO A 209 -7.19 20.43 -13.19
N GLY A 210 -6.38 19.43 -13.54
CA GLY A 210 -6.19 18.95 -14.90
C GLY A 210 -7.47 18.44 -15.56
N LEU A 211 -8.48 18.02 -14.79
CA LEU A 211 -9.79 17.65 -15.34
C LEU A 211 -10.55 18.84 -15.94
N PHE A 212 -10.24 20.06 -15.51
CA PHE A 212 -10.88 21.30 -15.94
C PHE A 212 -10.04 22.09 -16.97
N MET A 213 -8.74 21.79 -17.10
CA MET A 213 -7.79 22.53 -17.95
C MET A 213 -7.71 22.00 -19.40
N GLY A 214 -8.83 21.51 -19.95
CA GLY A 214 -8.94 21.06 -21.34
C GLY A 214 -8.66 19.57 -21.58
N LYS A 215 -8.78 19.14 -22.85
CA LYS A 215 -8.80 17.72 -23.24
C LYS A 215 -7.49 16.99 -22.95
N TRP A 216 -6.35 17.63 -23.21
CA TRP A 216 -5.03 17.00 -23.06
C TRP A 216 -4.69 16.72 -21.60
N LEU A 217 -4.80 17.73 -20.72
CA LEU A 217 -4.54 17.57 -19.29
C LEU A 217 -5.53 16.62 -18.62
N ARG A 218 -6.80 16.65 -19.04
CA ARG A 218 -7.79 15.66 -18.58
C ARG A 218 -7.43 14.25 -19.00
N THR A 219 -6.99 14.07 -20.25
CA THR A 219 -6.55 12.76 -20.78
C THR A 219 -5.34 12.28 -19.98
N TYR A 220 -4.34 13.13 -19.77
CA TYR A 220 -3.18 12.85 -18.94
C TYR A 220 -3.59 12.42 -17.52
N ALA A 221 -4.39 13.22 -16.83
CA ALA A 221 -4.84 12.92 -15.47
C ALA A 221 -5.53 11.55 -15.38
N ILE A 222 -6.40 11.21 -16.33
CA ILE A 222 -7.15 9.95 -16.35
C ILE A 222 -6.25 8.75 -16.67
N TYR A 223 -5.48 8.81 -17.76
CA TYR A 223 -4.72 7.66 -18.24
C TYR A 223 -3.45 7.42 -17.42
N TRP A 224 -2.77 8.47 -16.97
CA TRP A 224 -1.62 8.31 -16.08
C TRP A 224 -2.03 7.67 -14.75
N GLY A 225 -3.13 8.13 -14.15
CA GLY A 225 -3.69 7.54 -12.94
C GLY A 225 -4.08 6.07 -13.13
N LEU A 226 -4.69 5.73 -14.28
CA LEU A 226 -5.01 4.33 -14.60
C LEU A 226 -3.74 3.48 -14.71
N CYS A 227 -2.71 3.94 -15.43
CA CYS A 227 -1.44 3.22 -15.55
C CYS A 227 -0.79 3.01 -14.17
N PHE A 228 -0.76 4.05 -13.33
CA PHE A 228 -0.24 3.96 -11.98
C PHE A 228 -0.98 2.90 -11.15
N PHE A 229 -2.32 2.91 -11.17
CA PHE A 229 -3.11 1.94 -10.41
C PHE A 229 -3.01 0.51 -10.94
N LEU A 230 -2.83 0.32 -12.25
CA LEU A 230 -2.55 -0.99 -12.83
C LEU A 230 -1.20 -1.52 -12.35
N VAL A 231 -0.16 -0.68 -12.34
CA VAL A 231 1.16 -1.05 -11.78
C VAL A 231 1.06 -1.31 -10.27
N SER A 232 0.32 -0.48 -9.52
CA SER A 232 0.03 -0.66 -8.09
C SER A 232 -0.67 -2.00 -7.79
N THR A 233 -1.55 -2.46 -8.69
CA THR A 233 -2.33 -3.69 -8.50
C THR A 233 -1.59 -4.94 -8.92
N PHE A 234 -0.89 -4.90 -10.06
CA PHE A 234 -0.34 -6.10 -10.70
C PHE A 234 1.19 -6.18 -10.62
N GLY A 235 1.87 -5.04 -10.46
CA GLY A 235 3.32 -4.99 -10.31
C GLY A 235 3.73 -4.94 -8.85
N LEU A 236 3.15 -4.01 -8.08
CA LEU A 236 3.53 -3.77 -6.69
C LEU A 236 2.76 -4.69 -5.74
N SER A 237 3.45 -5.31 -4.78
CA SER A 237 2.82 -6.15 -3.76
C SER A 237 2.19 -5.32 -2.62
N LEU A 238 1.26 -4.41 -2.94
CA LEU A 238 0.64 -3.46 -2.00
C LEU A 238 -0.70 -3.93 -1.39
N SER A 239 -0.93 -5.24 -1.31
CA SER A 239 -2.17 -5.83 -0.79
C SER A 239 -3.41 -5.25 -1.51
N TYR A 240 -4.46 -4.87 -0.79
CA TYR A 240 -5.72 -4.38 -1.35
C TYR A 240 -5.67 -2.94 -1.91
N LEU A 241 -4.57 -2.20 -1.75
CA LEU A 241 -4.50 -0.80 -2.17
C LEU A 241 -4.83 -0.62 -3.65
N GLY A 242 -4.11 -1.31 -4.54
CA GLY A 242 -4.31 -1.17 -5.99
C GLY A 242 -5.74 -1.51 -6.41
N LEU A 243 -6.36 -2.51 -5.77
CA LEU A 243 -7.76 -2.88 -6.03
C LEU A 243 -8.74 -1.77 -5.65
N TYR A 244 -8.54 -1.11 -4.50
CA TYR A 244 -9.36 0.03 -4.10
C TYR A 244 -9.16 1.24 -5.01
N GLU A 245 -7.91 1.51 -5.44
CA GLU A 245 -7.59 2.57 -6.38
C GLU A 245 -8.24 2.34 -7.75
N LEU A 246 -8.14 1.13 -8.31
CA LEU A 246 -8.80 0.77 -9.55
C LEU A 246 -10.32 0.87 -9.45
N LEU A 247 -10.90 0.40 -8.33
CA LEU A 247 -12.33 0.51 -8.08
C LEU A 247 -12.79 1.98 -8.00
N PHE A 248 -12.02 2.82 -7.30
CA PHE A 248 -12.26 4.25 -7.22
C PHE A 248 -12.19 4.92 -8.60
N TRP A 249 -11.14 4.62 -9.36
CA TRP A 249 -10.94 5.18 -10.69
C TRP A 249 -12.02 4.76 -11.67
N PHE A 250 -12.44 3.49 -11.62
CA PHE A 250 -13.58 2.99 -12.37
C PHE A 250 -14.87 3.70 -11.97
N ALA A 251 -15.09 3.95 -10.68
CA ALA A 251 -16.28 4.68 -10.21
C ALA A 251 -16.31 6.13 -10.72
N LEU A 252 -15.15 6.80 -10.79
CA LEU A 252 -15.03 8.16 -11.32
C LEU A 252 -15.19 8.21 -12.85
N PHE A 253 -14.43 7.41 -13.59
CA PHE A 253 -14.22 7.56 -15.04
C PHE A 253 -14.73 6.40 -15.88
N GLY A 254 -15.07 5.27 -15.27
CA GLY A 254 -15.69 4.11 -15.93
C GLY A 254 -17.08 4.41 -16.49
N ALA A 255 -17.59 5.64 -16.42
CA ALA A 255 -18.88 5.99 -17.01
C ALA A 255 -18.85 6.19 -18.56
N GLY A 256 -17.78 5.77 -19.26
CA GLY A 256 -17.63 5.92 -20.71
C GLY A 256 -18.52 4.99 -21.57
N GLY A 257 -18.41 5.09 -22.90
CA GLY A 257 -19.19 4.27 -23.87
C GLY A 257 -19.07 2.76 -23.71
N VAL A 258 -18.06 2.32 -22.95
CA VAL A 258 -17.77 0.93 -22.58
C VAL A 258 -18.55 0.48 -21.33
N THR A 259 -18.59 1.28 -20.26
CA THR A 259 -19.00 0.81 -18.92
C THR A 259 -20.01 1.72 -18.18
N GLY A 260 -20.32 2.93 -18.66
CA GLY A 260 -21.34 3.80 -18.07
C GLY A 260 -22.54 4.04 -18.94
N ALA A 261 -23.74 3.95 -18.38
CA ALA A 261 -25.02 4.26 -19.01
C ALA A 261 -25.00 5.61 -19.75
N ARG A 262 -24.55 5.61 -21.01
CA ARG A 262 -24.82 6.69 -21.95
C ARG A 262 -26.29 6.63 -22.35
N PRO A 263 -26.89 7.78 -22.75
CA PRO A 263 -28.28 7.85 -23.18
C PRO A 263 -28.64 6.98 -24.39
N GLY A 264 -27.69 6.47 -25.19
CA GLY A 264 -28.02 5.57 -26.29
C GLY A 264 -28.19 4.14 -25.85
N ALA A 265 -29.45 3.77 -25.67
CA ALA A 265 -29.84 2.38 -25.67
C ALA A 265 -29.75 1.83 -27.11
N ILE A 266 -29.12 0.66 -27.28
CA ILE A 266 -29.34 -0.13 -28.49
C ILE A 266 -30.77 -0.66 -28.37
N ALA A 267 -31.66 -0.17 -29.22
CA ALA A 267 -33.02 -0.69 -29.33
C ALA A 267 -32.97 -2.02 -30.11
N VAL A 268 -33.14 -3.13 -29.41
CA VAL A 268 -33.15 -4.50 -29.94
C VAL A 268 -34.59 -4.90 -30.24
N LEU A 269 -34.94 -4.87 -31.53
CA LEU A 269 -36.19 -5.40 -32.06
C LEU A 269 -36.10 -6.92 -32.17
N PHE A 270 -37.12 -7.61 -31.65
CA PHE A 270 -37.18 -9.07 -31.66
C PHE A 270 -38.60 -9.60 -31.92
N ASP A 271 -38.67 -10.85 -32.41
CA ASP A 271 -39.92 -11.60 -32.58
C ASP A 271 -40.38 -12.19 -31.24
N ASP A 272 -41.48 -11.69 -30.71
CA ASP A 272 -42.09 -12.10 -29.45
C ASP A 272 -42.84 -13.43 -29.50
N ARG A 273 -42.94 -14.06 -30.69
CA ARG A 273 -43.50 -15.42 -30.87
C ARG A 273 -42.45 -16.51 -31.03
N CYS A 274 -41.16 -16.17 -31.09
CA CYS A 274 -40.09 -17.14 -31.25
C CYS A 274 -39.45 -17.50 -29.90
N ASN A 275 -39.47 -18.78 -29.52
CA ASN A 275 -38.87 -19.26 -28.27
C ASN A 275 -37.37 -18.95 -28.17
N LEU A 276 -36.64 -19.04 -29.28
CA LEU A 276 -35.22 -18.73 -29.31
C LEU A 276 -34.96 -17.23 -29.08
N CYS A 277 -35.73 -16.36 -29.75
CA CYS A 277 -35.61 -14.91 -29.62
C CYS A 277 -35.95 -14.45 -28.20
N ASP A 278 -37.05 -14.95 -27.62
CA ASP A 278 -37.44 -14.63 -26.24
C ASP A 278 -36.38 -15.06 -25.21
N ARG A 279 -35.86 -16.29 -25.31
CA ARG A 279 -34.77 -16.76 -24.42
C ARG A 279 -33.48 -15.96 -24.60
N THR A 280 -33.13 -15.62 -25.84
CA THR A 280 -31.95 -14.80 -26.14
C THR A 280 -32.10 -13.41 -25.54
N VAL A 281 -33.25 -12.76 -25.73
CA VAL A 281 -33.53 -11.44 -25.16
C VAL A 281 -33.53 -11.46 -23.64
N ARG A 282 -34.08 -12.49 -22.98
CA ARG A 282 -33.97 -12.63 -21.51
C ARG A 282 -32.53 -12.76 -21.04
N SER A 283 -31.74 -13.56 -21.76
CA SER A 283 -30.33 -13.75 -21.45
C SER A 283 -29.58 -12.44 -21.64
N LEU A 284 -29.81 -11.72 -22.73
CA LEU A 284 -29.23 -10.41 -22.99
C LEU A 284 -29.67 -9.36 -21.97
N ALA A 285 -30.94 -9.34 -21.57
CA ALA A 285 -31.45 -8.43 -20.54
C ALA A 285 -30.85 -8.71 -19.16
N TRP A 286 -30.57 -9.98 -18.86
CA TRP A 286 -29.86 -10.37 -17.64
C TRP A 286 -28.38 -9.98 -17.69
N LEU A 287 -27.73 -10.14 -18.84
CA LEU A 287 -26.33 -9.76 -19.08
C LEU A 287 -26.14 -8.24 -19.20
N ASP A 288 -27.18 -7.50 -19.55
CA ASP A 288 -27.18 -6.05 -19.67
C ASP A 288 -27.33 -5.38 -18.31
N ILE A 289 -26.33 -5.57 -17.45
CA ILE A 289 -26.35 -5.02 -16.08
C ILE A 289 -26.33 -3.48 -16.09
N PHE A 290 -25.89 -2.86 -17.19
CA PHE A 290 -25.80 -1.41 -17.34
C PHE A 290 -27.01 -0.79 -18.05
N GLY A 291 -28.00 -1.57 -18.48
CA GLY A 291 -29.21 -1.09 -19.14
C GLY A 291 -28.92 -0.37 -20.46
N ARG A 292 -27.97 -0.88 -21.25
CA ARG A 292 -27.55 -0.41 -22.58
C ARG A 292 -28.46 -0.87 -23.70
N CYS A 293 -29.28 -1.87 -23.45
CA CYS A 293 -30.16 -2.45 -24.44
C CYS A 293 -31.60 -2.15 -24.01
N GLU A 294 -32.38 -1.83 -25.01
CA GLU A 294 -33.82 -1.70 -24.88
C GLU A 294 -34.46 -2.77 -25.75
N PHE A 295 -35.29 -3.63 -25.17
CA PHE A 295 -35.82 -4.78 -25.90
C PHE A 295 -37.26 -4.48 -26.31
N LEU A 296 -37.49 -4.42 -27.62
CA LEU A 296 -38.74 -4.01 -28.23
C LEU A 296 -39.36 -5.16 -29.03
N PRO A 297 -40.52 -5.69 -28.63
CA PRO A 297 -41.28 -6.62 -29.46
C PRO A 297 -41.65 -5.95 -30.79
N ILE A 298 -41.20 -6.49 -31.93
CA ILE A 298 -41.38 -5.81 -33.22
C ILE A 298 -42.85 -5.63 -33.59
N ARG A 299 -43.70 -6.62 -33.28
CA ARG A 299 -45.14 -6.59 -33.62
C ARG A 299 -45.89 -5.46 -32.90
N ARG A 300 -45.40 -5.02 -31.74
CA ARG A 300 -45.99 -3.95 -30.94
C ARG A 300 -45.36 -2.59 -31.21
N ASN A 301 -44.18 -2.56 -31.84
CA ASN A 301 -43.37 -1.37 -32.07
C ASN A 301 -43.12 -1.14 -33.56
N LEU A 302 -44.14 -1.36 -34.39
CA LEU A 302 -44.05 -1.23 -35.85
C LEU A 302 -43.70 0.19 -36.29
N ASP A 303 -44.27 1.21 -35.65
CA ASP A 303 -43.99 2.61 -36.00
C ASP A 303 -42.52 2.96 -35.78
N PHE A 304 -41.96 2.54 -34.65
CA PHE A 304 -40.54 2.69 -34.35
C PHE A 304 -39.66 1.95 -35.35
N ALA A 305 -40.04 0.71 -35.72
CA ALA A 305 -39.33 -0.09 -36.70
C ALA A 305 -39.36 0.57 -38.10
N HIS A 306 -40.52 1.03 -38.56
CA HIS A 306 -40.71 1.69 -39.85
C HIS A 306 -39.95 3.01 -39.94
N HIS A 307 -39.96 3.81 -38.87
CA HIS A 307 -39.19 5.06 -38.80
C HIS A 307 -37.68 4.83 -39.02
N HIS A 308 -37.18 3.67 -38.61
CA HIS A 308 -35.78 3.26 -38.77
C HIS A 308 -35.54 2.32 -39.97
N GLY A 309 -36.48 2.26 -40.91
CA GLY A 309 -36.34 1.47 -42.15
C GLY A 309 -36.29 -0.04 -41.94
N VAL A 310 -36.93 -0.56 -40.90
CA VAL A 310 -37.03 -1.98 -40.59
C VAL A 310 -38.44 -2.48 -40.95
N SER A 311 -38.54 -3.42 -41.88
CA SER A 311 -39.82 -4.08 -42.18
C SER A 311 -40.13 -5.14 -41.11
N LEU A 312 -41.42 -5.43 -40.93
CA LEU A 312 -41.86 -6.50 -40.03
C LEU A 312 -41.19 -7.83 -40.40
N GLU A 313 -41.17 -8.19 -41.68
CA GLU A 313 -40.56 -9.44 -42.15
C GLU A 313 -39.09 -9.56 -41.76
N GLN A 314 -38.34 -8.45 -41.84
CA GLN A 314 -36.93 -8.45 -41.46
C GLN A 314 -36.73 -8.68 -39.95
N GLY A 315 -37.51 -8.04 -39.09
CA GLY A 315 -37.37 -8.26 -37.64
C GLY A 315 -38.06 -9.53 -37.13
N LEU A 316 -38.92 -10.14 -37.95
CA LEU A 316 -39.33 -11.53 -37.75
C LEU A 316 -38.21 -12.49 -38.15
N THR A 317 -37.34 -12.11 -39.10
CA THR A 317 -36.27 -12.94 -39.65
C THR A 317 -34.99 -12.90 -38.83
N ASP A 318 -34.58 -11.73 -38.33
CA ASP A 318 -33.34 -11.55 -37.59
C ASP A 318 -33.58 -10.65 -36.38
N LEU A 319 -32.76 -10.78 -35.34
CA LEU A 319 -32.69 -9.76 -34.29
C LEU A 319 -32.05 -8.51 -34.88
N ILE A 320 -32.66 -7.34 -34.62
CA ILE A 320 -32.22 -6.07 -35.18
C ILE A 320 -31.95 -5.08 -34.06
N GLY A 321 -30.72 -4.59 -33.97
CA GLY A 321 -30.37 -3.47 -33.09
C GLY A 321 -30.34 -2.16 -33.87
N ILE A 322 -30.91 -1.13 -33.27
CA ILE A 322 -30.85 0.25 -33.73
C ILE A 322 -30.04 1.04 -32.71
N ASP A 323 -28.95 1.66 -33.16
CA ASP A 323 -28.14 2.53 -32.31
C ASP A 323 -28.76 3.93 -32.26
N THR A 324 -29.45 4.23 -31.15
CA THR A 324 -30.14 5.51 -30.96
C THR A 324 -29.20 6.68 -30.61
N ASP A 325 -27.93 6.39 -30.29
CA ASP A 325 -26.92 7.38 -29.87
C ASP A 325 -26.20 8.05 -31.05
N ALA A 326 -26.26 7.46 -32.25
CA ALA A 326 -25.56 7.96 -33.41
C ALA A 326 -26.36 9.09 -34.08
N SER A 327 -25.68 10.14 -34.54
CA SER A 327 -26.30 11.25 -35.30
C SER A 327 -27.08 10.77 -36.52
N GLU A 328 -26.75 9.58 -37.02
CA GLU A 328 -27.55 8.77 -37.92
C GLU A 328 -27.80 7.41 -37.28
N ALA A 329 -29.07 7.04 -37.11
CA ALA A 329 -29.43 5.75 -36.53
C ALA A 329 -28.87 4.60 -37.39
N ARG A 330 -27.86 3.90 -36.87
CA ARG A 330 -27.26 2.75 -37.57
C ARG A 330 -27.98 1.47 -37.20
N ARG A 331 -28.36 0.73 -38.23
CA ARG A 331 -29.01 -0.58 -38.11
C ARG A 331 -27.98 -1.70 -38.12
N HIS A 332 -28.11 -2.62 -37.17
CA HIS A 332 -27.30 -3.83 -37.06
C HIS A 332 -28.22 -5.05 -37.02
N ALA A 333 -28.17 -5.92 -38.02
CA ALA A 333 -29.04 -7.09 -38.12
C ALA A 333 -28.26 -8.39 -37.98
N GLY A 334 -28.90 -9.39 -37.39
CA GLY A 334 -28.38 -10.76 -37.30
C GLY A 334 -27.03 -10.83 -36.57
N TYR A 335 -26.03 -11.46 -37.19
CA TYR A 335 -24.70 -11.63 -36.59
C TYR A 335 -24.01 -10.30 -36.21
N GLU A 336 -24.22 -9.23 -37.01
CA GLU A 336 -23.65 -7.91 -36.71
C GLU A 336 -24.17 -7.34 -35.39
N LEU A 337 -25.41 -7.65 -35.02
CA LEU A 337 -25.96 -7.25 -33.73
C LEU A 337 -25.20 -7.93 -32.59
N TYR A 338 -24.91 -9.23 -32.66
CA TYR A 338 -24.14 -9.91 -31.63
C TYR A 338 -22.71 -9.38 -31.52
N LEU A 339 -22.10 -8.99 -32.64
CA LEU A 339 -20.80 -8.32 -32.63
C LEU A 339 -20.88 -6.94 -31.95
N LEU A 340 -21.94 -6.18 -32.20
CA LEU A 340 -22.19 -4.90 -31.53
C LEU A 340 -22.44 -5.10 -30.03
N LEU A 341 -23.31 -6.03 -29.66
CA LEU A 341 -23.66 -6.35 -28.28
C LEU A 341 -22.43 -6.85 -27.51
N SER A 342 -21.62 -7.73 -28.10
CA SER A 342 -20.37 -8.18 -27.49
C SER A 342 -19.31 -7.10 -27.37
N ARG A 343 -19.40 -6.02 -28.15
CA ARG A 343 -18.56 -4.83 -27.98
C ARG A 343 -19.10 -3.86 -26.93
N ARG A 344 -20.42 -3.82 -26.69
CA ARG A 344 -21.07 -2.85 -25.78
C ARG A 344 -21.37 -3.39 -24.39
N LEU A 345 -21.70 -4.67 -24.27
CA LEU A 345 -22.04 -5.31 -23.00
C LEU A 345 -20.78 -5.91 -22.38
N LEU A 346 -20.40 -5.40 -21.20
CA LEU A 346 -19.15 -5.76 -20.51
C LEU A 346 -18.96 -7.27 -20.37
N ILE A 347 -19.99 -8.02 -19.97
CA ILE A 347 -19.88 -9.47 -19.78
C ILE A 347 -19.61 -10.19 -21.11
N LEU A 348 -20.15 -9.66 -22.22
CA LEU A 348 -19.98 -10.26 -23.54
C LEU A 348 -18.64 -9.90 -24.22
N TRP A 349 -17.82 -9.05 -23.60
CA TRP A 349 -16.53 -8.63 -24.14
C TRP A 349 -15.57 -9.78 -24.44
N MET A 350 -15.56 -10.80 -23.59
CA MET A 350 -14.72 -11.98 -23.80
C MET A 350 -15.04 -12.70 -25.12
N PHE A 351 -16.26 -12.57 -25.63
CA PHE A 351 -16.69 -13.18 -26.88
C PHE A 351 -16.49 -12.27 -28.09
N TYR A 352 -16.22 -10.98 -27.91
CA TYR A 352 -15.98 -10.06 -29.02
C TYR A 352 -14.83 -10.52 -29.95
N PRO A 353 -13.63 -10.90 -29.47
CA PRO A 353 -12.57 -11.35 -30.37
C PRO A 353 -12.94 -12.63 -31.12
N LEU A 354 -13.64 -13.58 -30.46
CA LEU A 354 -14.13 -14.79 -31.10
C LEU A 354 -15.18 -14.49 -32.18
N LEU A 355 -16.12 -13.60 -31.91
CA LEU A 355 -17.14 -13.19 -32.87
C LEU A 355 -16.55 -12.37 -34.02
N LEU A 356 -15.53 -11.55 -33.75
CA LEU A 356 -14.80 -10.82 -34.78
C LEU A 356 -14.04 -11.78 -35.71
N LEU A 357 -13.40 -12.81 -35.15
CA LEU A 357 -12.77 -13.88 -35.92
C LEU A 357 -13.80 -14.66 -36.75
N GLY A 358 -14.95 -14.98 -36.16
CA GLY A 358 -16.07 -15.61 -36.86
C GLY A 358 -16.61 -14.76 -38.03
N LYS A 359 -16.63 -13.43 -37.88
CA LYS A 359 -16.96 -12.50 -38.98
C LYS A 359 -15.91 -12.55 -40.08
N TRP A 360 -14.63 -12.47 -39.70
CA TRP A 360 -13.52 -12.43 -40.65
C TRP A 360 -13.40 -13.72 -41.47
N THR A 361 -13.58 -14.87 -40.83
CA THR A 361 -13.58 -16.19 -41.50
C THR A 361 -14.87 -16.49 -42.27
N GLY A 362 -15.93 -15.70 -42.07
CA GLY A 362 -17.27 -15.95 -42.63
C GLY A 362 -18.02 -17.14 -41.99
N LEU A 363 -17.38 -17.89 -41.09
CA LEU A 363 -18.00 -19.02 -40.39
C LEU A 363 -19.11 -18.55 -39.44
N GLY A 364 -18.89 -17.44 -38.74
CA GLY A 364 -19.86 -16.87 -37.80
C GLY A 364 -21.20 -16.52 -38.45
N PRO A 365 -21.21 -15.68 -39.50
CA PRO A 365 -22.43 -15.36 -40.25
C PRO A 365 -23.14 -16.58 -40.85
N ARG A 366 -22.39 -17.57 -41.38
CA ARG A 366 -22.96 -18.81 -41.93
C ARG A 366 -23.62 -19.66 -40.84
N ALA A 367 -22.94 -19.85 -39.71
CA ALA A 367 -23.48 -20.57 -38.57
C ALA A 367 -24.73 -19.88 -38.01
N TYR A 368 -24.68 -18.55 -37.86
CA TYR A 368 -25.83 -17.75 -37.46
C TYR A 368 -27.02 -17.95 -38.40
N ARG A 369 -26.80 -17.85 -39.72
CA ARG A 369 -27.86 -18.02 -40.71
C ARG A 369 -28.46 -19.42 -40.68
N TRP A 370 -27.62 -20.44 -40.53
CA TRP A 370 -28.06 -21.83 -40.39
C TRP A 370 -29.02 -22.03 -39.21
N VAL A 371 -28.72 -21.41 -38.06
CA VAL A 371 -29.59 -21.42 -36.86
C VAL A 371 -30.83 -20.57 -37.10
N ALA A 372 -30.68 -19.35 -37.62
CA ALA A 372 -31.77 -18.40 -37.83
C ALA A 372 -32.85 -18.99 -38.75
N ASP A 373 -32.47 -19.56 -39.90
CA ASP A 373 -33.40 -20.14 -40.87
C ASP A 373 -34.14 -21.39 -40.33
N ARG A 374 -33.58 -22.06 -39.32
CA ARG A 374 -34.16 -23.29 -38.73
C ARG A 374 -34.80 -23.06 -37.36
N ARG A 375 -34.81 -21.83 -36.83
CA ARG A 375 -35.14 -21.58 -35.42
C ARG A 375 -36.54 -22.03 -35.01
N THR A 376 -37.55 -21.87 -35.87
CA THR A 376 -38.94 -22.28 -35.57
C THR A 376 -39.07 -23.80 -35.53
N ARG A 377 -38.34 -24.50 -36.41
CA ARG A 377 -38.28 -25.97 -36.43
C ARG A 377 -37.49 -26.54 -35.24
N LEU A 378 -36.42 -25.86 -34.83
CA LEU A 378 -35.52 -26.33 -33.77
C LEU A 378 -36.01 -25.99 -32.35
N PHE A 379 -36.65 -24.83 -32.16
CA PHE A 379 -36.99 -24.31 -30.84
C PHE A 379 -38.49 -24.09 -30.62
N GLY A 380 -39.32 -24.27 -31.66
CA GLY A 380 -40.77 -24.10 -31.59
C GLY A 380 -41.23 -22.64 -31.58
N VAL A 381 -42.54 -22.45 -31.50
CA VAL A 381 -43.24 -21.16 -31.47
C VAL A 381 -43.91 -20.99 -30.10
N CYS A 382 -43.90 -19.77 -29.57
CA CYS A 382 -44.52 -19.40 -28.31
C CYS A 382 -45.89 -18.76 -28.60
N GLU A 383 -46.94 -19.14 -27.85
CA GLU A 383 -48.28 -18.56 -28.03
C GLU A 383 -48.34 -17.10 -27.54
N ILE A 384 -47.67 -16.79 -26.42
CA ILE A 384 -47.60 -15.44 -25.83
C ILE A 384 -46.23 -15.23 -25.20
N SER A 385 -45.55 -14.14 -25.54
CA SER A 385 -44.33 -13.68 -24.85
C SER A 385 -44.64 -13.39 -23.38
N SER A 386 -43.89 -14.01 -22.46
CA SER A 386 -43.97 -13.71 -21.03
C SER A 386 -43.00 -12.60 -20.60
N LEU A 387 -42.38 -11.89 -21.54
CA LEU A 387 -41.63 -10.67 -21.26
C LEU A 387 -42.65 -9.53 -21.02
N PRO A 388 -42.80 -9.01 -19.79
CA PRO A 388 -43.64 -7.86 -19.55
C PRO A 388 -43.10 -6.64 -20.31
N ASP A 389 -43.99 -5.75 -20.77
CA ASP A 389 -43.64 -4.49 -21.45
C ASP A 389 -42.71 -3.57 -20.61
N ARG A 390 -42.37 -3.95 -19.37
CA ARG A 390 -41.37 -3.23 -18.55
C ARG A 390 -39.97 -3.19 -19.16
N TYR A 391 -39.67 -4.03 -20.16
CA TYR A 391 -38.37 -4.05 -20.85
C TYR A 391 -38.32 -3.14 -22.09
N SER A 392 -39.46 -2.60 -22.54
CA SER A 392 -39.53 -1.46 -23.45
C SER A 392 -39.54 -0.16 -22.63
N ARG A 393 -38.48 0.64 -22.73
CA ARG A 393 -38.37 1.97 -22.10
C ARG A 393 -38.96 3.10 -22.97
N LEU A 394 -39.41 2.81 -24.20
CA LEU A 394 -39.79 3.76 -25.24
C LEU A 394 -41.09 4.53 -25.01
N GLY A 395 -41.54 4.64 -23.76
CA GLY A 395 -42.81 5.32 -23.43
C GLY A 395 -43.11 5.45 -21.95
N ARG A 396 -42.26 4.92 -21.08
CA ARG A 396 -42.11 5.46 -19.73
C ARG A 396 -40.70 5.92 -19.63
N ASP A 397 -40.53 7.20 -19.88
CA ASP A 397 -39.74 7.99 -18.98
C ASP A 397 -39.91 7.41 -17.57
N VAL A 398 -38.92 6.62 -17.14
CA VAL A 398 -38.36 6.84 -15.82
C VAL A 398 -37.61 8.17 -15.92
N HIS A 399 -38.33 9.25 -16.28
CA HIS A 399 -38.40 10.35 -15.37
C HIS A 399 -38.47 9.68 -14.00
N LEU A 400 -37.37 9.81 -13.26
CA LEU A 400 -37.49 10.44 -11.96
C LEU A 400 -38.42 11.66 -12.15
N ASP A 401 -39.73 11.41 -12.36
CA ASP A 401 -40.80 12.35 -12.15
C ASP A 401 -40.75 12.47 -10.64
N VAL A 402 -39.78 13.29 -10.22
CA VAL A 402 -40.02 14.31 -9.24
C VAL A 402 -41.27 14.99 -9.76
N ASP A 403 -42.43 14.48 -9.34
CA ASP A 403 -43.68 15.21 -9.45
C ASP A 403 -43.34 16.66 -9.12
N VAL A 404 -43.70 17.58 -10.00
CA VAL A 404 -43.40 19.02 -9.80
C VAL A 404 -44.05 19.54 -8.50
N GLY A 405 -44.95 18.75 -7.87
CA GLY A 405 -45.46 18.92 -6.51
C GLY A 405 -44.56 18.49 -5.34
N GLU A 406 -43.42 17.81 -5.57
CA GLU A 406 -42.49 17.32 -4.53
C GLU A 406 -41.25 18.22 -4.31
N ALA A 407 -41.16 19.38 -4.95
CA ALA A 407 -40.05 20.33 -4.75
C ALA A 407 -39.84 20.72 -3.27
N SER A 408 -40.89 20.69 -2.44
CA SER A 408 -40.81 20.96 -1.00
C SER A 408 -40.27 19.77 -0.17
N ARG A 409 -40.45 18.52 -0.62
CA ARG A 409 -39.86 17.33 0.01
C ARG A 409 -38.41 17.11 -0.41
N GLN A 410 -38.04 17.58 -1.60
CA GLN A 410 -36.69 17.48 -2.16
C GLN A 410 -35.65 18.18 -1.28
N PHE A 411 -36.01 19.31 -0.65
CA PHE A 411 -35.11 20.07 0.21
C PHE A 411 -34.65 19.32 1.48
N ARG A 412 -35.46 18.41 2.03
CA ARG A 412 -35.08 17.61 3.21
C ARG A 412 -34.09 16.49 2.89
N GLY A 413 -34.16 15.92 1.69
CA GLY A 413 -33.31 14.78 1.28
C GLY A 413 -31.87 15.18 0.96
N ASP A 414 -31.62 16.44 0.60
CA ASP A 414 -30.29 16.91 0.18
C ASP A 414 -29.46 17.51 1.33
N ALA A 415 -30.07 17.72 2.50
CA ALA A 415 -29.39 18.29 3.67
C ALA A 415 -28.23 17.43 4.17
N PHE A 416 -28.41 16.10 4.21
CA PHE A 416 -27.36 15.19 4.67
C PHE A 416 -26.17 15.11 3.70
N PRO A 417 -26.36 14.85 2.38
CA PRO A 417 -25.24 14.89 1.43
C PRO A 417 -24.52 16.24 1.39
N LEU A 418 -25.27 17.34 1.50
CA LEU A 418 -24.70 18.68 1.60
C LEU A 418 -23.85 18.84 2.87
N GLY A 419 -24.37 18.40 4.02
CA GLY A 419 -23.65 18.41 5.30
C GLY A 419 -22.36 17.58 5.26
N VAL A 420 -22.41 16.37 4.70
CA VAL A 420 -21.22 15.52 4.49
C VAL A 420 -20.22 16.21 3.56
N SER A 421 -20.69 16.85 2.47
CA SER A 421 -19.82 17.57 1.54
C SER A 421 -19.13 18.77 2.19
N LEU A 422 -19.87 19.55 2.98
CA LEU A 422 -19.35 20.66 3.79
C LEU A 422 -18.31 20.16 4.81
N ALA A 423 -18.58 19.03 5.47
CA ALA A 423 -17.63 18.41 6.37
C ALA A 423 -16.33 18.00 5.65
N VAL A 424 -16.43 17.36 4.48
CA VAL A 424 -15.25 17.01 3.66
C VAL A 424 -14.48 18.26 3.23
N LEU A 425 -15.15 19.32 2.78
CA LEU A 425 -14.51 20.59 2.41
C LEU A 425 -13.77 21.22 3.60
N LEU A 426 -14.40 21.24 4.78
CA LEU A 426 -13.79 21.73 6.01
C LEU A 426 -12.59 20.86 6.43
N MET A 427 -12.70 19.54 6.36
CA MET A 427 -11.60 18.61 6.65
C MET A 427 -10.47 18.72 5.63
N ALA A 428 -10.78 18.91 4.35
CA ALA A 428 -9.79 19.14 3.30
C ALA A 428 -9.03 20.45 3.56
N ALA A 429 -9.74 21.56 3.78
CA ALA A 429 -9.11 22.84 4.10
C ALA A 429 -8.25 22.77 5.36
N SER A 430 -8.76 22.13 6.43
CA SER A 430 -8.02 21.95 7.67
C SER A 430 -6.81 21.04 7.51
N PHE A 431 -6.84 20.08 6.59
CA PHE A 431 -5.73 19.21 6.27
C PHE A 431 -4.68 19.89 5.39
N LEU A 432 -5.09 20.70 4.41
CA LEU A 432 -4.19 21.45 3.52
C LEU A 432 -3.27 22.42 4.29
N VAL A 433 -3.76 23.04 5.37
CA VAL A 433 -2.92 23.88 6.23
C VAL A 433 -1.88 23.09 7.05
N ARG A 434 -1.95 21.75 7.06
CA ARG A 434 -1.01 20.86 7.76
C ARG A 434 0.05 20.25 6.81
N LEU A 435 0.09 20.66 5.54
CA LEU A 435 1.05 20.12 4.57
C LEU A 435 2.51 20.50 4.92
N PRO A 436 3.47 19.57 4.75
CA PRO A 436 4.90 19.79 5.04
C PRO A 436 5.61 20.59 3.94
N VAL A 437 5.25 21.87 3.74
CA VAL A 437 5.79 22.70 2.63
C VAL A 437 7.22 23.20 2.90
N LYS A 438 7.67 23.31 4.16
CA LYS A 438 8.98 23.88 4.53
C LYS A 438 9.82 22.94 5.42
N GLY A 439 9.93 21.67 5.03
CA GLY A 439 10.64 20.65 5.79
C GLY A 439 9.79 19.96 6.86
N GLU A 440 10.36 18.93 7.49
CA GLU A 440 9.65 18.05 8.44
C GLU A 440 9.04 18.79 9.64
N HIS A 441 9.63 19.93 10.04
CA HIS A 441 9.14 20.76 11.14
C HIS A 441 8.05 21.77 10.74
N SER A 442 7.71 21.90 9.45
CA SER A 442 6.70 22.89 9.03
C SER A 442 5.28 22.53 9.46
N VAL A 443 5.07 21.36 10.07
CA VAL A 443 3.80 20.96 10.68
C VAL A 443 3.51 21.71 11.99
N ASP A 444 4.46 22.50 12.51
CA ASP A 444 4.34 23.21 13.79
C ASP A 444 3.92 24.68 13.65
N GLY A 445 3.56 25.13 12.45
CA GLY A 445 2.98 26.46 12.25
C GLY A 445 1.69 26.67 13.07
N PRO A 446 1.36 27.91 13.48
CA PRO A 446 0.21 28.19 14.35
C PRO A 446 -1.11 27.70 13.76
N LEU A 447 -1.30 27.82 12.43
CA LEU A 447 -2.49 27.32 11.74
C LEU A 447 -2.56 25.79 11.71
N ALA A 448 -1.43 25.11 11.48
CA ALA A 448 -1.36 23.66 11.47
C ALA A 448 -1.62 23.08 12.88
N SER A 449 -1.06 23.72 13.91
CA SER A 449 -1.30 23.39 15.32
C SER A 449 -2.76 23.63 15.73
N ALA A 450 -3.33 24.80 15.39
CA ALA A 450 -4.74 25.10 15.65
C ALA A 450 -5.66 24.09 14.94
N SER A 451 -5.39 23.79 13.67
CA SER A 451 -6.13 22.77 12.93
C SER A 451 -6.04 21.39 13.61
N ARG A 452 -4.84 20.97 14.05
CA ARG A 452 -4.61 19.69 14.76
C ARG A 452 -5.36 19.65 16.09
N SER A 453 -5.38 20.75 16.84
CA SER A 453 -6.11 20.86 18.10
C SER A 453 -7.63 20.77 17.89
N LEU A 454 -8.16 21.49 16.90
CA LEU A 454 -9.61 21.56 16.64
C LEU A 454 -10.18 20.28 16.02
N PHE A 455 -9.48 19.70 15.05
CA PHE A 455 -10.03 18.59 14.25
C PHE A 455 -9.33 17.26 14.49
N GLY A 456 -8.19 17.24 15.18
CA GLY A 456 -7.45 16.01 15.48
C GLY A 456 -7.25 15.13 14.24
N ALA A 457 -7.67 13.87 14.37
CA ALA A 457 -7.65 12.84 13.32
C ALA A 457 -8.91 12.80 12.45
N ALA A 458 -9.90 13.69 12.64
CA ALA A 458 -11.18 13.66 11.93
C ALA A 458 -11.09 13.58 10.39
N PRO A 459 -10.11 14.21 9.70
CA PRO A 459 -9.94 14.04 8.26
C PRO A 459 -9.78 12.57 7.81
N LEU A 460 -9.20 11.70 8.67
CA LEU A 460 -9.06 10.27 8.37
C LEU A 460 -10.40 9.55 8.18
N GLY A 461 -11.47 10.02 8.82
CA GLY A 461 -12.82 9.45 8.62
C GLY A 461 -13.35 9.60 7.20
N PHE A 462 -12.77 10.52 6.41
CA PHE A 462 -13.07 10.71 4.98
C PHE A 462 -11.96 10.18 4.07
N GLY A 463 -11.01 9.42 4.63
CA GLY A 463 -9.82 8.96 3.92
C GLY A 463 -8.79 10.06 3.63
N ILE A 464 -8.89 11.24 4.27
CA ILE A 464 -7.92 12.32 4.14
C ILE A 464 -6.86 12.14 5.22
N GLY A 465 -5.75 11.48 4.88
CA GLY A 465 -4.72 11.11 5.84
C GLY A 465 -3.30 11.45 5.41
N LYS A 466 -2.40 11.40 6.40
CA LYS A 466 -0.96 11.48 6.15
C LYS A 466 -0.50 10.18 5.53
N ILE A 467 0.28 10.27 4.47
CA ILE A 467 0.84 9.13 3.75
C ILE A 467 2.32 9.35 3.61
N ASN A 468 3.08 8.44 4.20
CA ASN A 468 4.52 8.39 4.07
C ASN A 468 4.87 6.97 3.63
N VAL A 469 4.96 6.77 2.31
CA VAL A 469 5.37 5.50 1.69
C VAL A 469 6.54 5.75 0.76
N PHE A 470 7.42 4.76 0.62
CA PHE A 470 8.60 4.84 -0.26
C PHE A 470 9.52 6.02 0.03
N ASN A 471 9.59 6.47 1.29
CA ASN A 471 10.66 7.38 1.70
C ASN A 471 12.00 6.63 1.76
N ALA A 472 13.13 7.34 1.88
CA ALA A 472 14.45 6.71 1.96
C ALA A 472 14.54 5.60 3.04
N GLU A 473 13.88 5.76 4.18
CA GLU A 473 13.83 4.76 5.25
C GLU A 473 12.99 3.54 4.85
N ASP A 474 11.82 3.73 4.25
CA ASP A 474 10.97 2.66 3.71
C ASP A 474 11.68 1.91 2.59
N LEU A 475 12.45 2.62 1.77
CA LEU A 475 13.22 2.02 0.70
C LEU A 475 14.29 1.10 1.25
N SER A 476 14.92 1.47 2.37
CA SER A 476 15.90 0.59 3.00
C SER A 476 15.31 -0.79 3.32
N LEU A 477 14.01 -0.92 3.64
CA LEU A 477 13.34 -2.22 3.83
C LEU A 477 13.49 -3.16 2.63
N PHE A 478 13.38 -2.61 1.43
CA PHE A 478 13.36 -3.34 0.17
C PHE A 478 14.74 -3.85 -0.25
N SER A 479 15.78 -3.40 0.44
CA SER A 479 17.14 -3.95 0.31
C SER A 479 17.36 -5.22 1.12
N TYR A 480 16.42 -5.58 2.00
CA TYR A 480 16.48 -6.78 2.83
C TYR A 480 15.44 -7.80 2.37
N GLY A 481 15.84 -9.06 2.19
CA GLY A 481 14.96 -10.22 2.10
C GLY A 481 14.83 -10.91 3.44
N MET A 482 13.82 -11.76 3.57
CA MET A 482 13.68 -12.70 4.68
C MET A 482 13.56 -14.09 4.09
N ALA A 483 14.52 -14.95 4.42
CA ALA A 483 14.47 -16.36 4.07
C ALA A 483 14.19 -17.17 5.33
N VAL A 484 13.17 -18.01 5.27
CA VAL A 484 12.90 -18.99 6.32
C VAL A 484 13.50 -20.31 5.86
N LEU A 485 14.42 -20.85 6.66
CA LEU A 485 15.06 -22.12 6.39
C LEU A 485 14.58 -23.14 7.42
N GLU A 486 14.02 -24.24 6.91
CA GLU A 486 13.71 -25.39 7.74
C GLU A 486 14.98 -26.22 7.98
N LYS A 487 15.01 -26.98 9.07
CA LYS A 487 16.20 -27.74 9.47
C LYS A 487 16.70 -28.67 8.35
N GLU A 488 15.79 -29.30 7.61
CA GLU A 488 16.13 -30.15 6.46
C GLU A 488 16.75 -29.34 5.30
N ASP A 489 16.29 -28.11 5.08
CA ASP A 489 16.83 -27.23 4.04
C ASP A 489 18.19 -26.65 4.41
N ILE A 490 18.48 -26.44 5.70
CA ILE A 490 19.80 -26.05 6.18
C ILE A 490 20.82 -27.15 5.84
N GLU A 491 20.45 -28.42 6.03
CA GLU A 491 21.30 -29.56 5.70
C GLU A 491 21.56 -29.64 4.19
N ARG A 492 20.53 -29.44 3.35
CA ARG A 492 20.69 -29.35 1.89
C ARG A 492 21.45 -28.11 1.40
N SER A 493 21.29 -26.97 2.07
CA SER A 493 21.98 -25.73 1.73
C SER A 493 23.49 -25.86 1.89
N ARG A 494 23.93 -26.60 2.92
CA ARG A 494 25.36 -26.95 3.09
C ARG A 494 25.92 -27.79 1.95
N GLU A 495 25.08 -28.53 1.24
CA GLU A 495 25.47 -29.33 0.08
C GLU A 495 25.50 -28.53 -1.24
N GLY A 496 25.20 -27.22 -1.19
CA GLY A 496 25.34 -26.30 -2.33
C GLY A 496 24.18 -26.31 -3.32
N GLU A 497 23.10 -27.06 -3.05
CA GLU A 497 21.95 -27.19 -3.95
C GLU A 497 20.73 -26.34 -3.58
N ALA A 498 20.66 -25.80 -2.35
CA ALA A 498 19.52 -24.96 -1.97
C ALA A 498 19.65 -23.57 -2.63
N SER A 499 18.99 -23.41 -3.79
CA SER A 499 18.43 -22.12 -4.18
C SER A 499 17.63 -21.64 -2.97
N ILE A 500 18.11 -20.59 -2.30
CA ILE A 500 17.33 -19.84 -1.31
C ILE A 500 16.07 -19.42 -2.06
N ALA A 501 15.00 -20.20 -1.89
CA ALA A 501 13.72 -19.89 -2.52
C ALA A 501 13.22 -18.64 -1.82
N ASP A 502 13.39 -17.52 -2.50
CA ASP A 502 12.83 -16.22 -2.09
C ASP A 502 11.33 -16.39 -1.82
N ASP A 503 10.87 -15.81 -0.69
CA ASP A 503 9.46 -15.54 -0.40
C ASP A 503 8.54 -16.72 -0.04
N VAL A 504 9.01 -17.74 0.72
CA VAL A 504 8.08 -18.43 1.64
C VAL A 504 7.85 -17.58 2.88
N ILE A 505 7.33 -16.37 2.66
CA ILE A 505 6.56 -15.71 3.70
C ILE A 505 5.24 -16.49 3.70
N TYR A 506 4.97 -17.22 4.78
CA TYR A 506 3.71 -17.91 5.08
C TYR A 506 2.48 -17.06 4.67
N ASP A 507 1.28 -17.64 4.60
CA ASP A 507 0.03 -16.90 4.43
C ASP A 507 -0.24 -15.98 5.64
N LEU A 508 0.53 -14.88 5.69
CA LEU A 508 0.47 -13.83 6.68
C LEU A 508 -0.78 -13.03 6.40
N ASN A 509 -1.61 -12.89 7.42
CA ASN A 509 -2.70 -11.93 7.34
C ASN A 509 -2.15 -10.49 7.36
N ASP A 510 -3.00 -9.51 7.01
CA ASP A 510 -2.62 -8.10 6.99
C ASP A 510 -1.99 -7.64 8.33
N ALA A 511 -2.53 -8.05 9.49
CA ALA A 511 -2.03 -7.59 10.79
C ALA A 511 -0.63 -8.14 11.11
N GLU A 512 -0.36 -9.40 10.83
CA GLU A 512 0.98 -10.00 10.97
C GLU A 512 1.96 -9.36 10.00
N ARG A 513 1.56 -9.20 8.74
CA ARG A 513 2.36 -8.53 7.70
C ARG A 513 2.69 -7.09 8.12
N TYR A 514 1.72 -6.34 8.65
CA TYR A 514 1.95 -4.98 9.15
C TYR A 514 2.83 -4.95 10.39
N SER A 515 2.65 -5.88 11.33
CA SER A 515 3.51 -6.00 12.51
C SER A 515 4.97 -6.25 12.10
N ILE A 516 5.18 -7.21 11.21
CA ILE A 516 6.51 -7.54 10.68
C ILE A 516 7.09 -6.36 9.90
N ILE A 517 6.33 -5.71 9.01
CA ILE A 517 6.81 -4.53 8.28
C ILE A 517 7.13 -3.37 9.23
N ALA A 518 6.33 -3.15 10.27
CA ALA A 518 6.55 -2.09 11.26
C ALA A 518 7.83 -2.36 12.06
N GLN A 519 8.06 -3.59 12.50
CA GLN A 519 9.30 -3.95 13.18
C GLN A 519 10.49 -3.92 12.23
N ARG A 520 10.35 -4.38 10.98
CA ARG A 520 11.41 -4.23 9.98
C ARG A 520 11.73 -2.76 9.70
N ARG A 521 10.74 -1.86 9.70
CA ARG A 521 10.97 -0.40 9.59
C ARG A 521 11.80 0.09 10.76
N ARG A 522 11.48 -0.37 11.95
CA ARG A 522 12.27 -0.08 13.14
C ARG A 522 13.71 -0.60 12.99
N MET A 523 13.91 -1.87 12.60
CA MET A 523 15.24 -2.47 12.45
C MET A 523 16.08 -1.77 11.36
N ALA A 524 15.44 -1.42 10.25
CA ALA A 524 16.07 -0.73 9.13
C ALA A 524 16.42 0.72 9.45
N ARG A 525 15.68 1.36 10.37
CA ARG A 525 16.04 2.66 10.93
C ARG A 525 17.17 2.54 11.94
N MET A 526 17.05 1.68 12.94
CA MET A 526 17.85 1.83 14.15
C MET A 526 19.31 1.38 14.01
N ASN A 527 19.67 0.54 13.03
CA ASN A 527 20.86 -0.32 13.12
C ASN A 527 21.48 -0.71 11.76
N LEU A 528 22.21 -1.82 11.73
CA LEU A 528 22.66 -2.53 10.53
C LEU A 528 21.52 -3.16 9.70
N GLY A 529 20.25 -2.93 10.06
CA GLY A 529 19.09 -3.59 9.46
C GLY A 529 18.64 -4.87 10.17
N CYS A 530 19.24 -5.19 11.31
CA CYS A 530 18.86 -6.31 12.16
C CYS A 530 19.09 -5.97 13.63
N ASP A 531 18.12 -6.28 14.50
CA ASP A 531 18.29 -6.15 15.95
C ASP A 531 17.46 -7.15 16.74
N ARG A 532 18.00 -7.58 17.88
CA ARG A 532 17.41 -8.62 18.73
C ARG A 532 16.02 -8.23 19.24
N GLU A 533 15.82 -6.98 19.66
CA GLU A 533 14.56 -6.55 20.26
C GLU A 533 13.41 -6.54 19.24
N GLY A 534 13.70 -6.12 18.01
CA GLY A 534 12.77 -6.24 16.87
C GLY A 534 12.45 -7.71 16.59
N TRP A 535 13.44 -8.59 16.66
CA TRP A 535 13.23 -10.03 16.51
C TRP A 535 12.43 -10.67 17.65
N GLU A 536 12.62 -10.26 18.89
CA GLU A 536 11.80 -10.70 20.03
C GLU A 536 10.31 -10.32 19.84
N GLN A 537 10.03 -9.24 19.10
CA GLN A 537 8.67 -8.82 18.76
C GLN A 537 8.12 -9.53 17.50
N ILE A 538 8.97 -9.85 16.53
CA ILE A 538 8.60 -10.56 15.30
C ILE A 538 8.44 -12.07 15.52
N ALA A 539 9.27 -12.68 16.36
CA ALA A 539 9.35 -14.13 16.52
C ALA A 539 8.01 -14.78 16.93
N PRO A 540 7.23 -14.22 17.88
CA PRO A 540 5.90 -14.76 18.19
C PRO A 540 4.92 -14.71 17.02
N VAL A 541 5.02 -13.68 16.18
CA VAL A 541 4.17 -13.49 14.99
C VAL A 541 4.50 -14.55 13.93
N LEU A 542 5.78 -14.77 13.65
CA LEU A 542 6.22 -15.79 12.69
C LEU A 542 5.93 -17.21 13.21
N ALA A 543 6.12 -17.46 14.50
CA ALA A 543 5.77 -18.73 15.12
C ALA A 543 4.27 -19.00 15.04
N ALA A 544 3.42 -18.00 15.31
CA ALA A 544 1.96 -18.13 15.17
C ALA A 544 1.53 -18.38 13.73
N ALA A 545 2.16 -17.70 12.76
CA ALA A 545 1.94 -17.97 11.34
C ALA A 545 2.32 -19.41 10.98
N ARG A 546 3.50 -19.88 11.41
CA ARG A 546 3.97 -21.24 11.12
C ARG A 546 3.09 -22.32 11.73
N ARG A 547 2.57 -22.11 12.95
CA ARG A 547 1.67 -23.07 13.62
C ARG A 547 0.37 -23.32 12.84
N ARG A 548 -0.04 -22.42 11.94
CA ARG A 548 -1.22 -22.61 11.08
C ARG A 548 -0.98 -23.58 9.92
N ASP A 549 0.29 -23.82 9.55
CA ASP A 549 0.67 -24.62 8.38
C ASP A 549 1.10 -26.07 8.77
N ASP A 550 0.38 -26.69 9.71
CA ASP A 550 0.59 -28.07 10.23
C ASP A 550 2.01 -28.35 10.79
N PHE A 551 2.19 -28.10 12.09
CA PHE A 551 3.48 -28.16 12.79
C PHE A 551 3.60 -29.35 13.78
N LEU A 552 4.79 -29.94 13.90
CA LEU A 552 5.13 -30.98 14.90
C LEU A 552 5.80 -30.33 16.14
N SER A 553 5.30 -30.60 17.35
CA SER A 553 5.87 -30.03 18.59
C SER A 553 7.39 -30.27 18.70
N GLY A 554 8.13 -29.20 19.01
CA GLY A 554 9.58 -29.24 19.22
C GLY A 554 10.45 -28.73 18.06
N ASP A 555 9.88 -28.37 16.89
CA ASP A 555 10.74 -27.87 15.81
C ASP A 555 11.25 -26.44 16.05
N MET A 556 12.41 -26.18 15.49
CA MET A 556 13.07 -24.89 15.46
C MET A 556 12.97 -24.33 14.04
N MET A 557 12.69 -23.03 13.94
CA MET A 557 12.67 -22.30 12.67
C MET A 557 13.85 -21.33 12.63
N THR A 558 14.72 -21.46 11.63
CA THR A 558 15.81 -20.51 11.41
C THR A 558 15.38 -19.49 10.36
N VAL A 559 15.34 -18.22 10.75
CA VAL A 559 15.00 -17.11 9.86
C VAL A 559 16.25 -16.27 9.61
N SER A 560 16.55 -16.04 8.35
CA SER A 560 17.70 -15.28 7.89
C SER A 560 17.24 -13.97 7.25
N ILE A 561 17.83 -12.84 7.67
CA ILE A 561 17.73 -11.60 6.89
C ILE A 561 18.82 -11.63 5.83
N ILE A 562 18.42 -11.52 4.58
CA ILE A 562 19.34 -11.48 3.45
C ILE A 562 19.46 -10.03 3.00
N LYS A 563 20.68 -9.58 2.76
CA LYS A 563 20.95 -8.27 2.18
C LYS A 563 21.22 -8.40 0.69
N TYR A 564 20.26 -7.98 -0.14
CA TYR A 564 20.43 -7.99 -1.58
C TYR A 564 21.42 -6.92 -2.05
N PRO A 565 22.12 -7.14 -3.17
CA PRO A 565 22.94 -6.12 -3.79
C PRO A 565 21.99 -5.06 -4.34
N TRP A 566 22.03 -3.88 -3.73
CA TRP A 566 21.22 -2.76 -4.17
C TRP A 566 22.15 -1.66 -4.65
N PRO A 567 21.89 -1.05 -5.83
CA PRO A 567 22.73 0.03 -6.29
C PRO A 567 22.71 1.18 -5.28
N SER A 568 23.90 1.57 -4.82
CA SER A 568 24.02 2.71 -3.92
C SER A 568 23.49 3.97 -4.59
N PRO A 569 23.09 5.01 -3.82
CA PRO A 569 22.78 6.33 -4.38
C PRO A 569 23.87 6.84 -5.34
N THR A 570 25.13 6.59 -5.00
CA THR A 570 26.28 6.92 -5.84
C THR A 570 26.28 6.13 -7.15
N SER A 571 26.10 4.81 -7.08
CA SER A 571 26.10 3.93 -8.27
C SER A 571 24.97 4.29 -9.24
N LEU A 572 23.79 4.66 -8.75
CA LEU A 572 22.69 5.15 -9.61
C LEU A 572 23.00 6.52 -10.24
N ARG A 573 23.70 7.41 -9.53
CA ARG A 573 24.10 8.73 -10.05
C ARG A 573 25.20 8.62 -11.10
N THR A 574 26.16 7.71 -10.89
CA THR A 574 27.30 7.46 -11.80
C THR A 574 26.98 6.46 -12.89
N TYR A 575 25.79 5.85 -12.87
CA TYR A 575 25.36 4.78 -13.78
C TYR A 575 26.31 3.57 -13.75
N GLU A 576 26.93 3.33 -12.61
CA GLU A 576 27.79 2.17 -12.37
C GLU A 576 26.97 0.89 -12.48
N ARG A 577 27.52 -0.13 -13.14
CA ARG A 577 26.87 -1.44 -13.23
C ARG A 577 27.07 -2.20 -11.92
N VAL A 578 25.97 -2.57 -11.29
CA VAL A 578 25.95 -3.50 -10.16
C VAL A 578 25.40 -4.83 -10.67
N ARG A 579 26.12 -5.92 -10.42
CA ARG A 579 25.65 -7.26 -10.76
C ARG A 579 24.65 -7.74 -9.71
N PRO A 580 23.54 -8.37 -10.09
CA PRO A 580 22.73 -9.13 -9.18
C PRO A 580 23.59 -10.30 -8.68
N ASP A 581 23.64 -10.46 -7.36
CA ASP A 581 24.23 -11.57 -6.64
C ASP A 581 23.16 -12.15 -5.71
N ALA A 582 23.44 -13.32 -5.12
CA ALA A 582 22.49 -14.05 -4.29
C ALA A 582 22.10 -13.35 -2.97
N GLY A 583 22.59 -12.13 -2.73
CA GLY A 583 22.53 -11.48 -1.43
C GLY A 583 23.57 -12.06 -0.46
N ALA A 584 23.70 -11.43 0.70
CA ALA A 584 24.50 -11.94 1.80
C ALA A 584 23.62 -11.99 3.04
N THR A 585 23.60 -13.12 3.74
CA THR A 585 22.92 -13.21 5.04
C THR A 585 23.53 -12.18 5.98
N LEU A 586 22.70 -11.32 6.54
CA LEU A 586 23.06 -10.27 7.49
C LEU A 586 23.00 -10.79 8.93
N CYS A 587 21.92 -11.47 9.25
CA CYS A 587 21.73 -12.09 10.56
C CYS A 587 20.83 -13.32 10.43
N THR A 588 21.04 -14.28 11.32
CA THR A 588 20.23 -15.50 11.44
C THR A 588 19.66 -15.60 12.84
N VAL A 589 18.43 -16.08 12.90
CA VAL A 589 17.63 -16.11 14.11
C VAL A 589 16.96 -17.45 14.25
N ASP A 590 17.18 -18.13 15.37
CA ASP A 590 16.50 -19.39 15.67
C ASP A 590 15.32 -19.12 16.59
N ILE A 591 14.12 -19.46 16.13
CA ILE A 591 12.86 -19.26 16.80
C ILE A 591 12.30 -20.63 17.21
N ASP A 592 11.96 -20.74 18.48
CA ASP A 592 11.18 -21.86 19.01
C ASP A 592 9.72 -21.65 18.59
N VAL A 593 9.21 -22.50 17.71
CA VAL A 593 7.88 -22.29 17.09
C VAL A 593 6.74 -22.53 18.09
N GLU A 594 6.97 -23.33 19.13
CA GLU A 594 5.97 -23.58 20.17
C GLU A 594 5.79 -22.37 21.08
N THR A 595 6.89 -21.80 21.55
CA THR A 595 6.89 -20.67 22.49
C THR A 595 6.91 -19.30 21.83
N GLY A 596 7.34 -19.22 20.55
CA GLY A 596 7.68 -17.97 19.88
C GLY A 596 8.95 -17.31 20.43
N ALA A 597 9.71 -17.99 21.28
CA ALA A 597 10.89 -17.44 21.94
C ALA A 597 12.13 -17.46 21.03
N LEU A 598 12.93 -16.41 21.15
CA LEU A 598 14.22 -16.29 20.49
C LEU A 598 15.24 -17.20 21.18
N ARG A 599 15.73 -18.25 20.51
CA ARG A 599 16.78 -19.14 21.05
C ARG A 599 18.17 -18.66 20.70
N LYS A 600 18.36 -18.23 19.46
CA LYS A 600 19.66 -17.78 18.95
C LYS A 600 19.48 -16.54 18.08
N PHE A 601 20.43 -15.63 18.17
CA PHE A 601 20.53 -14.44 17.33
C PHE A 601 22.02 -14.20 17.05
N GLN A 602 22.40 -14.21 15.78
CA GLN A 602 23.78 -13.97 15.37
C GLN A 602 23.81 -13.14 14.09
N PHE A 603 24.82 -12.28 13.98
CA PHE A 603 25.16 -11.63 12.71
C PHE A 603 26.11 -12.51 11.91
N GLU A 604 26.06 -12.38 10.60
CA GLU A 604 26.96 -13.07 9.67
C GLU A 604 27.92 -12.05 9.05
N GLN A 605 29.22 -12.37 9.06
CA GLN A 605 30.28 -11.42 8.69
C GLN A 605 30.09 -10.83 7.29
N ALA A 606 29.77 -11.67 6.30
CA ALA A 606 29.60 -11.24 4.91
C ALA A 606 28.47 -10.21 4.73
N GLY A 607 27.37 -10.37 5.46
CA GLY A 607 26.27 -9.40 5.41
C GLY A 607 26.57 -8.13 6.19
N VAL A 608 27.28 -8.21 7.32
CA VAL A 608 27.76 -7.04 8.07
C VAL A 608 28.70 -6.20 7.20
N ASP A 609 29.72 -6.82 6.59
CA ASP A 609 30.66 -6.13 5.71
C ASP A 609 29.93 -5.45 4.54
N ARG A 610 29.00 -6.16 3.91
CA ARG A 610 28.19 -5.63 2.82
C ARG A 610 27.35 -4.44 3.25
N GLN A 611 26.69 -4.53 4.40
CA GLN A 611 25.87 -3.45 4.94
C GLN A 611 26.73 -2.20 5.20
N LEU A 612 27.90 -2.36 5.81
CA LEU A 612 28.83 -1.25 6.07
C LEU A 612 29.28 -0.58 4.76
N VAL A 613 29.62 -1.37 3.74
CA VAL A 613 29.97 -0.84 2.41
C VAL A 613 28.80 -0.05 1.79
N GLN A 614 27.57 -0.56 1.88
CA GLN A 614 26.39 0.14 1.33
C GLN A 614 26.08 1.43 2.08
N LEU A 615 26.32 1.47 3.39
CA LEU A 615 26.21 2.69 4.20
C LEU A 615 27.37 3.67 3.96
N GLY A 616 28.40 3.28 3.20
CA GLY A 616 29.60 4.08 2.97
C GLY A 616 30.49 4.20 4.21
N TYR A 617 30.46 3.19 5.09
CA TYR A 617 31.26 3.13 6.30
C TYR A 617 32.56 2.38 6.04
N GLU A 618 33.68 2.99 6.43
CA GLU A 618 35.03 2.40 6.35
C GLU A 618 35.44 1.69 7.65
N LEU A 619 34.46 1.32 8.48
CA LEU A 619 34.67 0.67 9.76
C LEU A 619 34.65 -0.86 9.54
N PRO A 620 35.75 -1.59 9.73
CA PRO A 620 35.68 -3.04 9.87
C PRO A 620 34.94 -3.37 11.17
N LEU A 621 33.94 -4.24 11.10
CA LEU A 621 33.13 -4.63 12.25
C LEU A 621 33.00 -6.15 12.30
N ALA A 622 33.53 -6.75 13.35
CA ALA A 622 33.34 -8.16 13.64
C ALA A 622 31.86 -8.45 13.91
N SER A 623 31.32 -9.48 13.26
CA SER A 623 29.92 -9.89 13.36
C SER A 623 29.51 -10.25 14.79
N ASP A 624 30.38 -10.89 15.57
CA ASP A 624 30.14 -11.19 16.99
C ASP A 624 30.09 -9.95 17.89
N MET A 625 30.58 -8.80 17.39
CA MET A 625 30.55 -7.50 18.05
C MET A 625 29.51 -6.55 17.46
N ALA A 626 28.72 -6.96 16.46
CA ALA A 626 27.78 -6.07 15.77
C ALA A 626 26.67 -5.54 16.69
N GLU A 627 26.12 -6.41 17.56
CA GLU A 627 25.13 -6.00 18.58
C GLU A 627 25.77 -5.08 19.65
N GLY A 628 27.00 -5.39 20.08
CA GLY A 628 27.76 -4.50 20.98
C GLY A 628 28.09 -3.13 20.37
N ALA A 629 28.37 -3.07 19.06
CA ALA A 629 28.65 -1.84 18.33
C ALA A 629 27.42 -0.92 18.24
N ILE A 630 26.24 -1.49 18.05
CA ILE A 630 24.96 -0.78 18.11
C ILE A 630 24.73 -0.14 19.48
N LEU A 631 25.09 -0.86 20.55
CA LEU A 631 24.92 -0.43 21.94
C LEU A 631 26.12 0.37 22.48
N TYR A 632 27.06 0.78 21.62
CA TYR A 632 28.26 1.47 22.05
C TYR A 632 27.93 2.79 22.77
N PRO A 633 28.48 3.05 23.97
CA PRO A 633 28.19 4.26 24.75
C PRO A 633 28.90 5.49 24.19
N PHE A 634 28.52 5.91 22.98
CA PHE A 634 29.17 6.97 22.22
C PHE A 634 29.17 8.34 22.92
N LEU A 635 28.13 8.64 23.73
CA LEU A 635 28.08 9.86 24.53
C LEU A 635 29.18 9.88 25.59
N SER A 636 29.36 8.78 26.32
CA SER A 636 30.42 8.64 27.32
C SER A 636 31.80 8.70 26.66
N ASP A 637 31.97 8.05 25.50
CA ASP A 637 33.25 8.10 24.77
C ASP A 637 33.53 9.50 24.21
N GLY A 638 32.52 10.18 23.66
CA GLY A 638 32.64 11.57 23.20
C GLY A 638 33.05 12.53 24.32
N ILE A 639 32.47 12.39 25.52
CA ILE A 639 32.84 13.17 26.71
C ILE A 639 34.28 12.86 27.12
N PHE A 640 34.65 11.58 27.18
CA PHE A 640 36.00 11.15 27.51
C PHE A 640 37.03 11.71 26.52
N LEU A 641 36.81 11.57 25.21
CA LEU A 641 37.70 12.10 24.17
C LEU A 641 37.83 13.63 24.24
N ARG A 642 36.75 14.34 24.59
CA ARG A 642 36.78 15.81 24.77
C ARG A 642 37.67 16.22 25.94
N ILE A 643 37.52 15.58 27.09
CA ILE A 643 38.34 15.85 28.27
C ILE A 643 39.80 15.46 28.00
N LEU A 644 40.01 14.32 27.35
CA LEU A 644 41.33 13.84 26.95
C LEU A 644 42.07 14.81 26.01
N ALA A 645 41.36 15.35 25.01
CA ALA A 645 41.92 16.34 24.10
C ALA A 645 42.21 17.68 24.79
N ALA A 646 41.36 18.12 25.72
CA ALA A 646 41.54 19.36 26.48
C ALA A 646 42.75 19.30 27.41
N ALA A 647 43.06 18.13 27.98
CA ALA A 647 44.21 17.91 28.84
C ALA A 647 45.57 18.04 28.12
N HIS A 648 45.58 17.96 26.78
CA HIS A 648 46.80 18.02 25.99
C HIS A 648 46.91 19.33 25.20
N SER A 649 47.81 20.24 25.61
CA SER A 649 47.95 21.59 25.02
C SER A 649 48.01 21.62 23.49
N LYS A 650 48.82 20.75 22.85
CA LYS A 650 48.90 20.65 21.38
C LYS A 650 47.63 20.15 20.69
N LEU A 651 46.86 19.27 21.33
CA LEU A 651 45.61 18.74 20.77
C LEU A 651 44.47 19.73 20.99
N ASN A 652 44.47 20.43 22.13
CA ASN A 652 43.52 21.50 22.43
C ASN A 652 43.63 22.68 21.44
N SER A 653 44.81 22.92 20.87
CA SER A 653 45.00 23.92 19.80
C SER A 653 44.57 23.45 18.40
N ASP A 654 44.24 22.16 18.20
CA ASP A 654 43.78 21.64 16.91
C ASP A 654 42.27 21.88 16.75
N ASN A 655 41.92 22.92 16.00
CA ASN A 655 40.52 23.28 15.72
C ASN A 655 39.76 22.17 14.98
N ALA A 656 40.44 21.39 14.12
CA ALA A 656 39.80 20.30 13.38
C ALA A 656 39.44 19.13 14.30
N LEU A 657 40.33 18.79 15.25
CA LEU A 657 40.06 17.79 16.28
C LEU A 657 38.89 18.22 17.17
N ARG A 658 38.89 19.48 17.63
CA ARG A 658 37.82 20.02 18.48
C ARG A 658 36.47 19.98 17.77
N ALA A 659 36.41 20.39 16.51
CA ALA A 659 35.18 20.34 15.72
C ALA A 659 34.66 18.90 15.59
N ALA A 660 35.55 17.95 15.26
CA ALA A 660 35.18 16.55 15.11
C ALA A 660 34.74 15.88 16.42
N ILE A 661 35.37 16.20 17.56
CA ILE A 661 34.94 15.72 18.88
C ILE A 661 33.57 16.30 19.26
N VAL A 662 33.34 17.59 19.00
CA VAL A 662 32.04 18.23 19.26
C VAL A 662 30.95 17.59 18.41
N GLU A 663 31.24 17.27 17.15
CA GLU A 663 30.30 16.55 16.28
C GLU A 663 30.02 15.13 16.80
N ALA A 664 31.05 14.38 17.21
CA ALA A 664 30.87 13.02 17.69
C ALA A 664 30.08 12.94 19.01
N GLY A 665 30.24 13.93 19.90
CA GLY A 665 29.56 14.01 21.19
C GLY A 665 28.24 14.79 21.20
N ALA A 666 27.82 15.36 20.06
CA ALA A 666 26.54 16.03 19.96
C ALA A 666 25.41 14.99 19.86
N ASP A 667 24.41 15.08 20.74
CA ASP A 667 23.14 14.37 20.56
C ASP A 667 22.35 15.03 19.44
N THR A 668 22.74 14.73 18.20
CA THR A 668 21.98 15.10 17.02
C THR A 668 20.82 14.12 16.87
N ARG A 669 19.63 14.54 17.32
CA ARG A 669 18.39 13.80 17.10
C ARG A 669 18.32 13.29 15.65
N GLY A 670 18.16 11.99 15.49
CA GLY A 670 18.03 11.33 14.19
C GLY A 670 19.31 10.72 13.61
N ARG A 671 20.49 10.89 14.24
CA ARG A 671 21.68 10.09 13.89
C ARG A 671 21.65 8.74 14.62
N PHE A 672 22.08 7.68 13.93
CA PHE A 672 22.10 6.35 14.50
C PHE A 672 23.38 6.12 15.32
N ALA A 673 23.33 5.20 16.28
CA ALA A 673 24.49 4.88 17.12
C ALA A 673 25.72 4.48 16.27
N LEU A 674 25.48 3.81 15.14
CA LEU A 674 26.51 3.40 14.20
C LEU A 674 27.17 4.59 13.48
N ASP A 675 26.44 5.67 13.18
CA ASP A 675 27.02 6.90 12.62
C ASP A 675 28.02 7.52 13.60
N HIS A 676 27.63 7.59 14.88
CA HIS A 676 28.51 8.08 15.95
C HIS A 676 29.74 7.18 16.10
N LEU A 677 29.56 5.86 16.03
CA LEU A 677 30.66 4.91 16.08
C LEU A 677 31.66 5.11 14.93
N VAL A 678 31.17 5.29 13.70
CA VAL A 678 32.02 5.56 12.52
C VAL A 678 32.77 6.88 12.67
N LEU A 679 32.13 7.92 13.22
CA LEU A 679 32.80 9.19 13.52
C LEU A 679 33.92 9.01 14.55
N ILE A 680 33.66 8.29 15.64
CA ILE A 680 34.66 7.98 16.67
C ILE A 680 35.81 7.13 16.10
N TYR A 681 35.52 6.18 15.21
CA TYR A 681 36.53 5.39 14.52
C TYR A 681 37.42 6.26 13.62
N ARG A 682 36.83 7.13 12.80
CA ARG A 682 37.56 8.10 11.97
C ARG A 682 38.41 9.05 12.80
N LEU A 683 37.88 9.56 13.92
CA LEU A 683 38.62 10.34 14.91
C LEU A 683 39.84 9.57 15.44
N SER A 684 39.63 8.32 15.85
CA SER A 684 40.68 7.47 16.41
C SER A 684 41.80 7.18 15.39
N ASN A 685 41.44 6.98 14.12
CA ASN A 685 42.39 6.73 13.03
C ASN A 685 43.12 7.99 12.57
N ARG A 686 42.44 9.14 12.53
CA ARG A 686 43.04 10.42 12.10
C ARG A 686 43.94 11.02 13.17
N TRP A 687 43.65 10.81 14.45
CA TRP A 687 44.46 11.28 15.58
C TRP A 687 44.90 10.12 16.49
N PRO A 688 45.71 9.16 16.01
CA PRO A 688 46.11 8.00 16.80
C PRO A 688 46.93 8.36 18.03
N LYS A 689 47.52 9.57 18.06
CA LYS A 689 48.25 10.13 19.21
C LYS A 689 47.35 10.42 20.40
N LEU A 690 46.06 10.72 20.17
CA LEU A 690 45.07 10.98 21.23
C LEU A 690 44.94 9.77 22.17
N LEU A 691 45.16 8.56 21.64
CA LEU A 691 44.95 7.30 22.36
C LEU A 691 46.25 6.65 22.87
N LYS A 692 47.42 7.28 22.69
CA LYS A 692 48.70 6.74 23.16
C LYS A 692 48.90 7.09 24.64
N GLU A 693 48.96 6.08 25.51
CA GLU A 693 49.13 6.23 26.96
C GLU A 693 50.23 7.22 27.37
N ARG A 694 51.38 7.20 26.68
CA ARG A 694 52.54 8.06 27.00
C ARG A 694 52.31 9.55 26.78
N LEU A 695 51.28 9.93 26.04
CA LEU A 695 50.98 11.33 25.70
C LEU A 695 49.84 11.91 26.54
N VAL A 696 49.14 11.07 27.31
CA VAL A 696 47.99 11.51 28.10
C VAL A 696 48.49 12.06 29.43
N VAL A 697 48.14 13.32 29.71
CA VAL A 697 48.38 13.94 31.02
C VAL A 697 47.27 13.44 31.96
N PRO A 698 47.58 12.58 32.95
CA PRO A 698 46.55 12.07 33.84
C PRO A 698 45.99 13.19 34.70
N SER A 699 44.66 13.25 34.83
CA SER A 699 43.97 14.17 35.71
C SER A 699 42.73 13.52 36.30
N GLU A 700 42.21 14.11 37.36
CA GLU A 700 40.97 13.67 38.01
C GLU A 700 39.82 13.62 36.98
N GLN A 701 39.63 14.67 36.19
CA GLN A 701 38.57 14.71 35.17
C GLN A 701 38.73 13.64 34.07
N VAL A 702 39.97 13.35 33.65
CA VAL A 702 40.25 12.31 32.64
C VAL A 702 39.92 10.93 33.20
N CYS A 703 40.32 10.64 34.43
CA CYS A 703 40.00 9.37 35.06
C CYS A 703 38.49 9.24 35.34
N GLU A 704 37.83 10.29 35.85
CA GLU A 704 36.38 10.26 36.14
C GLU A 704 35.54 9.94 34.90
N SER A 705 35.77 10.70 33.81
CA SER A 705 35.07 10.48 32.55
C SER A 705 35.45 9.16 31.89
N GLY A 706 36.69 8.74 32.04
CA GLY A 706 37.17 7.44 31.61
C GLY A 706 36.50 6.27 32.33
N LEU A 707 36.38 6.36 33.65
CA LEU A 707 35.70 5.38 34.48
C LEU A 707 34.21 5.33 34.16
N ALA A 708 33.58 6.48 33.89
CA ALA A 708 32.20 6.53 33.41
C ALA A 708 32.03 5.81 32.06
N LEU A 709 32.98 5.96 31.12
CA LEU A 709 32.99 5.19 29.88
C LEU A 709 33.13 3.69 30.13
N VAL A 710 34.09 3.26 30.95
CA VAL A 710 34.29 1.81 31.23
C VAL A 710 33.07 1.21 31.91
N ARG A 711 32.45 1.90 32.85
CA ARG A 711 31.18 1.47 33.47
C ARG A 711 30.07 1.36 32.43
N ALA A 712 29.98 2.30 31.50
CA ALA A 712 29.02 2.24 30.41
C ALA A 712 29.30 1.05 29.46
N LEU A 713 30.56 0.71 29.19
CA LEU A 713 30.94 -0.47 28.41
C LEU A 713 30.60 -1.78 29.13
N VAL A 714 30.86 -1.87 30.44
CA VAL A 714 30.44 -3.01 31.28
C VAL A 714 28.91 -3.12 31.30
N ALA A 715 28.20 -1.99 31.30
CA ALA A 715 26.75 -1.95 31.26
C ALA A 715 26.14 -2.31 29.88
N VAL A 716 26.94 -2.77 28.91
CA VAL A 716 26.46 -3.39 27.67
C VAL A 716 26.48 -4.92 27.85
N PRO A 717 25.44 -5.53 28.47
CA PRO A 717 25.44 -6.96 28.74
C PRO A 717 25.13 -7.82 27.50
N ARG A 718 24.66 -7.22 26.40
CA ARG A 718 24.16 -7.94 25.22
C ARG A 718 25.12 -7.79 24.05
N GLY A 719 25.36 -8.89 23.33
CA GLY A 719 26.13 -8.86 22.09
C GLY A 719 27.63 -8.65 22.28
N VAL A 720 28.14 -8.86 23.49
CA VAL A 720 29.56 -8.78 23.83
C VAL A 720 29.99 -10.19 24.23
N PRO A 721 31.07 -10.75 23.64
CA PRO A 721 31.62 -12.03 24.06
C PRO A 721 31.91 -12.07 25.56
N ASP A 722 31.59 -13.20 26.21
CA ASP A 722 31.71 -13.36 27.68
C ASP A 722 33.13 -13.07 28.19
N ASP A 723 34.15 -13.44 27.41
CA ASP A 723 35.55 -13.19 27.74
C ASP A 723 35.89 -11.69 27.69
N LEU A 724 35.36 -10.95 26.71
CA LEU A 724 35.53 -9.50 26.64
C LEU A 724 34.82 -8.83 27.81
N HIS A 725 33.59 -9.23 28.12
CA HIS A 725 32.83 -8.66 29.24
C HIS A 725 33.56 -8.90 30.58
N ALA A 726 34.07 -10.11 30.81
CA ALA A 726 34.85 -10.44 32.00
C ALA A 726 36.10 -9.53 32.14
N HIS A 727 36.82 -9.27 31.05
CA HIS A 727 37.95 -8.35 31.06
C HIS A 727 37.54 -6.90 31.34
N LEU A 728 36.41 -6.43 30.80
CA LEU A 728 35.91 -5.08 31.07
C LEU A 728 35.53 -4.90 32.55
N VAL A 729 34.92 -5.91 33.17
CA VAL A 729 34.63 -5.91 34.62
C VAL A 729 35.92 -5.83 35.43
N GLN A 730 36.96 -6.58 35.05
CA GLN A 730 38.27 -6.49 35.70
C GLN A 730 38.90 -5.10 35.54
N TYR A 731 38.81 -4.50 34.36
CA TYR A 731 39.32 -3.15 34.14
C TYR A 731 38.51 -2.08 34.89
N GLU A 732 37.19 -2.23 35.01
CA GLU A 732 36.35 -1.33 35.80
C GLU A 732 36.77 -1.36 37.28
N ALA A 733 36.93 -2.56 37.84
CA ALA A 733 37.37 -2.73 39.22
C ALA A 733 38.77 -2.14 39.45
N ALA A 734 39.71 -2.38 38.54
CA ALA A 734 41.06 -1.83 38.62
C ALA A 734 41.09 -0.31 38.48
N ALA A 735 40.33 0.28 37.56
CA ALA A 735 40.22 1.73 37.40
C ALA A 735 39.54 2.39 38.61
N SER A 736 38.49 1.78 39.16
CA SER A 736 37.82 2.22 40.38
C SER A 736 38.76 2.19 41.59
N ALA A 737 39.57 1.13 41.75
CA ALA A 737 40.57 1.04 42.81
C ALA A 737 41.66 2.14 42.67
N ALA A 738 42.17 2.34 41.45
CA ALA A 738 43.16 3.37 41.17
C ALA A 738 42.61 4.78 41.45
N TRP A 739 41.36 5.06 41.06
CA TRP A 739 40.64 6.31 41.38
C TRP A 739 40.58 6.56 42.90
N HIS A 740 40.13 5.57 43.68
CA HIS A 740 40.01 5.69 45.13
C HIS A 740 41.37 5.85 45.84
N SER A 741 42.44 5.31 45.26
CA SER A 741 43.82 5.49 45.75
C SER A 741 44.48 6.81 45.31
N ASN A 742 43.75 7.67 44.59
CA ASN A 742 44.26 8.91 43.98
C ASN A 742 45.39 8.67 42.94
N ASN A 743 45.47 7.48 42.34
CA ASN A 743 46.44 7.15 41.29
C ASN A 743 45.86 7.39 39.89
N MET A 744 45.79 8.66 39.49
CA MET A 744 45.17 9.08 38.22
C MET A 744 45.88 8.50 36.98
N ALA A 745 47.20 8.30 37.07
CA ALA A 745 47.99 7.73 35.97
C ALA A 745 47.60 6.28 35.70
N GLU A 746 47.50 5.47 36.74
CA GLU A 746 47.06 4.08 36.64
C GLU A 746 45.61 3.98 36.17
N CYS A 747 44.70 4.76 36.77
CA CYS A 747 43.31 4.80 36.32
C CYS A 747 43.19 5.12 34.82
N THR A 748 43.88 6.17 34.37
CA THR A 748 43.83 6.59 32.97
C THR A 748 44.38 5.52 32.03
N SER A 749 45.48 4.84 32.40
CA SER A 749 46.02 3.71 31.62
C SER A 749 45.02 2.55 31.55
N VAL A 750 44.42 2.17 32.68
CA VAL A 750 43.43 1.08 32.73
C VAL A 750 42.22 1.38 31.85
N VAL A 751 41.69 2.61 31.91
CA VAL A 751 40.59 3.06 31.03
C VAL A 751 40.97 2.97 29.56
N LEU A 752 42.16 3.46 29.18
CA LEU A 752 42.62 3.41 27.79
C LEU A 752 42.80 1.98 27.30
N LYS A 753 43.25 1.05 28.17
CA LYS A 753 43.32 -0.38 27.87
C LYS A 753 41.95 -1.00 27.70
N ALA A 754 40.98 -0.70 28.56
CA ALA A 754 39.61 -1.19 28.43
C ALA A 754 38.96 -0.74 27.12
N ARG A 755 39.04 0.56 26.83
CA ARG A 755 38.58 1.14 25.56
C ARG A 755 39.31 0.52 24.37
N GLY A 756 40.63 0.38 24.45
CA GLY A 756 41.46 -0.22 23.41
C GLY A 756 41.12 -1.68 23.14
N LEU A 757 40.86 -2.47 24.19
CA LEU A 757 40.44 -3.87 24.07
C LEU A 757 39.09 -3.98 23.35
N TRP A 758 38.13 -3.13 23.72
CA TRP A 758 36.83 -3.06 23.05
C TRP A 758 36.96 -2.79 21.55
N TRP A 759 37.68 -1.73 21.18
CA TRP A 759 37.92 -1.37 19.78
C TRP A 759 38.70 -2.46 19.03
N LYS A 760 39.70 -3.06 19.68
CA LYS A 760 40.47 -4.16 19.10
C LYS A 760 39.57 -5.35 18.79
N ARG A 761 38.66 -5.73 19.68
CA ARG A 761 37.72 -6.84 19.45
C ARG A 761 36.72 -6.50 18.35
N MET A 762 36.15 -5.29 18.39
CA MET A 762 35.18 -4.82 17.40
C MET A 762 35.74 -4.78 15.97
N THR A 763 37.01 -4.40 15.82
CA THR A 763 37.67 -4.25 14.52
C THR A 763 38.54 -5.45 14.14
N ALA A 764 38.56 -6.50 14.97
CA ALA A 764 39.30 -7.71 14.66
C ALA A 764 38.66 -8.38 13.45
N PHE A 765 39.44 -8.58 12.39
CA PHE A 765 39.03 -9.53 11.36
C PHE A 765 38.95 -10.92 12.01
N ALA A 766 37.84 -11.62 11.81
CA ALA A 766 37.80 -13.05 12.00
C ALA A 766 38.81 -13.64 11.00
N SER A 767 40.04 -13.87 11.46
CA SER A 767 41.13 -14.45 10.67
C SER A 767 40.92 -15.94 10.45
#